data_AF-A0AAU7NW73-F1
#
_entry.id   AF-A0AAU7NW73-F1
#
_cell.length_a   1.000
_cell.length_b   1.000
_cell.length_c   1.000
_cell.angle_alpha   90.00
_cell.angle_beta   90.00
_cell.angle_gamma   90.00
#
_symmetry.space_group_name_H-M   'P 1'
#
loop_
_entity.id
_entity.type
_entity.pdbx_description
1 polymer ?
#
loop_
_entity_poly.entity_id
_entity_poly.type
_entity_poly.pdbx_seq_one_letter_code
_entity_poly.pdbx_strand_id
1 'polypeptide(L)'
;MKPLLDILEQINKPGSFCAIDEMQPCFPGLEIEHVGTIGLPLIDEQARQIIAQASQAPYGLGDKTLVDTDIRRVWELQPEQFRLTNPDWDLRLSETIESIRKTLGVGKGEIICDPYKLLLYEAGSFFVPHRDTEKIENMFATLIVTLPSRHQGGELIVSHAGEEKCFASGGDGSEYYIRYAAFYADCQHEVKPLTDGYRLCLVYNLALANVKEQPVAAEYSAVTRQLKEYLKSWKQREDSEKLAILLEHQYTQAGISMSNLKNLDRTQAQVLIQAAEQAGCKAYLALLTLWESGDAEEIYYGDYHRYGYNYDDEDEEFEIGEIFDSSLTVDHWQDSTGIIHDFGEMSIAEEQIVSRRPLREGRPDQQEVEGPTGNAGATIDRWYRRAAIVLWPEQRHLRILTQFGERSSVYRLQDMLQNGADPSLCREFAAEIILHWKDSSPYHWSRSDSDSELHNSFLAALLQLQDQTLLQNFLDRILCQNFAGGEGRLLAENLRYYGWQCAERALETMSHQQQNANIVACIKILDVLADNAVFPSDNEERQRLCRTAAQNCLSNWRKLIESDELRRNDWRGQNEALQRAAITGLFRVCHRLQMDEALQTLADWLTQQTQVLSLRGVLLPCLHDLNDWFSEQNRANPAFATLLATCLQQIKALADVIIEEPKDWRQSHLLSCQCKDCQTINQFVRDPKAQEYRMCANQNIRSHIESNIRTERLDIDCATDKKGRPYTLICTKNRASYHRALRQKACDTEAWQRLAALS
;
A
#
# COMPACT_ATOMS: atom_id res chain seq x y z
N MET A 1 -27.06 -3.20 13.28
CA MET A 1 -25.95 -3.59 14.20
C MET A 1 -26.22 -3.27 15.67
N LYS A 2 -27.14 -2.34 16.00
CA LYS A 2 -27.50 -1.99 17.39
C LYS A 2 -27.72 -3.18 18.35
N PRO A 3 -28.45 -4.26 18.00
CA PRO A 3 -28.62 -5.39 18.92
C PRO A 3 -27.31 -6.11 19.27
N LEU A 4 -26.31 -6.10 18.39
CA LEU A 4 -24.99 -6.67 18.68
C LEU A 4 -24.21 -5.80 19.67
N LEU A 5 -24.28 -4.47 19.52
CA LEU A 5 -23.69 -3.53 20.46
C LEU A 5 -24.30 -3.66 21.86
N ASP A 6 -25.64 -3.77 21.94
CA ASP A 6 -26.36 -3.95 23.22
C ASP A 6 -25.93 -5.24 23.94
N ILE A 7 -25.61 -6.32 23.20
CA ILE A 7 -25.08 -7.57 23.79
C ILE A 7 -23.63 -7.38 24.25
N LEU A 8 -22.81 -6.69 23.45
CA LEU A 8 -21.41 -6.39 23.79
C LEU A 8 -21.28 -5.49 25.04
N GLU A 9 -22.21 -4.56 25.25
CA GLU A 9 -22.27 -3.72 26.47
C GLU A 9 -22.43 -4.53 27.76
N GLN A 10 -22.95 -5.76 27.70
CA GLN A 10 -23.04 -6.64 28.87
C GLN A 10 -21.67 -7.20 29.30
N ILE A 11 -20.67 -7.20 28.40
CA ILE A 11 -19.29 -7.62 28.70
C ILE A 11 -18.57 -6.55 29.53
N ASN A 12 -18.98 -5.27 29.41
CA ASN A 12 -18.31 -4.09 29.95
C ASN A 12 -18.43 -3.83 31.45
N LYS A 13 -19.03 -4.73 32.25
CA LYS A 13 -19.13 -4.55 33.70
C LYS A 13 -18.57 -5.79 34.38
N PRO A 14 -17.43 -5.68 35.11
CA PRO A 14 -17.53 -5.38 36.54
C PRO A 14 -16.29 -4.69 37.20
N GLY A 15 -15.59 -3.74 36.56
CA GLY A 15 -14.43 -3.05 37.16
C GLY A 15 -14.38 -1.56 36.85
N SER A 16 -13.87 -0.74 37.78
CA SER A 16 -13.60 0.69 37.58
C SER A 16 -12.17 0.91 37.08
N PHE A 17 -11.92 1.94 36.28
CA PHE A 17 -10.57 2.24 35.77
C PHE A 17 -9.57 2.68 36.86
N CYS A 18 -10.07 3.04 38.04
CA CYS A 18 -9.28 3.51 39.16
C CYS A 18 -9.91 3.11 40.50
N ALA A 19 -9.08 2.62 41.41
CA ALA A 19 -9.39 2.28 42.79
C ALA A 19 -8.73 3.30 43.72
N ILE A 20 -9.52 3.94 44.58
CA ILE A 20 -9.06 4.94 45.55
C ILE A 20 -9.64 4.56 46.89
N ASP A 21 -8.81 4.37 47.91
CA ASP A 21 -9.27 4.05 49.27
C ASP A 21 -8.19 4.35 50.33
N GLU A 22 -8.56 4.18 51.59
CA GLU A 22 -7.63 4.20 52.72
C GLU A 22 -7.08 2.79 52.99
N MET A 23 -5.78 2.71 53.24
CA MET A 23 -5.11 1.47 53.63
C MET A 23 -5.25 1.24 55.13
N GLN A 24 -5.41 0.00 55.55
CA GLN A 24 -5.46 -0.35 56.98
C GLN A 24 -4.18 0.13 57.70
N PRO A 25 -4.28 0.69 58.93
CA PRO A 25 -3.14 1.31 59.60
C PRO A 25 -1.97 0.35 59.81
N CYS A 26 -0.84 0.63 59.18
CA CYS A 26 0.42 -0.06 59.37
C CYS A 26 1.57 0.79 58.83
N PHE A 27 2.57 1.11 59.64
CA PHE A 27 3.73 1.85 59.13
C PHE A 27 4.70 0.90 58.42
N PRO A 28 5.30 1.29 57.27
CA PRO A 28 6.19 0.43 56.50
C PRO A 28 7.55 0.13 57.17
N GLY A 29 7.93 0.88 58.22
CA GLY A 29 9.30 0.84 58.73
C GLY A 29 10.31 1.33 57.68
N LEU A 30 10.03 2.49 57.08
CA LEU A 30 10.82 3.07 56.00
C LEU A 30 12.22 3.47 56.51
N GLU A 31 13.26 2.91 55.89
CA GLU A 31 14.66 3.29 56.06
C GLU A 31 15.21 3.80 54.73
N ILE A 32 15.91 4.94 54.74
CA ILE A 32 16.54 5.52 53.55
C ILE A 32 18.05 5.52 53.76
N GLU A 33 18.80 5.13 52.73
CA GLU A 33 20.26 5.12 52.78
C GLU A 33 20.80 6.52 53.16
N HIS A 34 21.80 6.57 54.04
CA HIS A 34 22.41 7.80 54.58
C HIS A 34 21.52 8.74 55.41
N VAL A 35 20.19 8.54 55.44
CA VAL A 35 19.26 9.28 56.33
C VAL A 35 18.90 8.45 57.57
N GLY A 36 18.72 7.14 57.40
CA GLY A 36 18.28 6.22 58.46
C GLY A 36 16.76 6.03 58.50
N THR A 37 16.23 5.67 59.66
CA THR A 37 14.80 5.40 59.87
C THR A 37 13.97 6.68 59.75
N ILE A 38 12.94 6.65 58.91
CA ILE A 38 12.00 7.76 58.70
C ILE A 38 10.81 7.63 59.64
N GLY A 39 10.55 8.67 60.43
CA GLY A 39 9.37 8.75 61.28
C GLY A 39 8.13 9.14 60.48
N LEU A 40 6.99 8.53 60.79
CA LEU A 40 5.69 8.88 60.20
C LEU A 40 4.74 9.31 61.34
N PRO A 41 4.04 10.46 61.24
CA PRO A 41 4.04 11.39 60.10
C PRO A 41 5.39 12.05 59.82
N LEU A 42 5.68 12.23 58.53
CA LEU A 42 6.92 12.85 58.07
C LEU A 42 7.03 14.27 58.61
N ILE A 43 8.18 14.59 59.23
CA ILE A 43 8.52 15.94 59.70
C ILE A 43 9.42 16.66 58.69
N ASP A 44 9.33 18.00 58.67
CA ASP A 44 10.08 18.87 57.74
C ASP A 44 11.59 18.61 57.73
N GLU A 45 12.18 18.29 58.88
CA GLU A 45 13.61 18.04 58.97
C GLU A 45 14.01 16.76 58.23
N GLN A 46 13.23 15.69 58.37
CA GLN A 46 13.46 14.45 57.62
C GLN A 46 13.14 14.64 56.14
N ALA A 47 12.11 15.42 55.78
CA ALA A 47 11.83 15.74 54.39
C ALA A 47 13.04 16.43 53.71
N ARG A 48 13.67 17.42 54.36
CA ARG A 48 14.89 18.06 53.85
C ARG A 48 16.07 17.11 53.73
N GLN A 49 16.23 16.17 54.68
CA GLN A 49 17.26 15.14 54.61
C GLN A 49 17.04 14.18 53.42
N ILE A 50 15.79 13.81 53.14
CA ILE A 50 15.42 13.01 51.97
C ILE A 50 15.74 13.76 50.69
N ILE A 51 15.35 15.03 50.58
CA ILE A 51 15.65 15.88 49.42
C ILE A 51 17.15 15.93 49.14
N ALA A 52 17.98 16.02 50.20
CA ALA A 52 19.43 16.04 50.06
C ALA A 52 20.04 14.74 49.51
N GLN A 53 19.32 13.61 49.55
CA GLN A 53 19.75 12.33 48.99
C GLN A 53 19.00 11.97 47.68
N ALA A 54 17.92 12.68 47.37
CA ALA A 54 17.07 12.43 46.22
C ALA A 54 17.56 13.17 44.96
N SER A 55 17.06 12.73 43.81
CA SER A 55 17.27 13.42 42.53
C SER A 55 15.96 13.99 42.00
N GLN A 56 16.01 15.01 41.14
CA GLN A 56 14.81 15.47 40.44
C GLN A 56 14.31 14.37 39.50
N ALA A 57 13.03 14.05 39.60
CA ALA A 57 12.44 12.99 38.82
C ALA A 57 12.37 13.36 37.34
N PRO A 58 12.92 12.54 36.44
CA PRO A 58 12.86 12.82 35.01
C PRO A 58 11.47 12.50 34.43
N TYR A 59 11.23 12.95 33.20
CA TYR A 59 10.10 12.54 32.36
C TYR A 59 10.61 12.00 31.01
N GLY A 60 9.76 11.25 30.30
CA GLY A 60 10.09 10.68 28.99
C GLY A 60 9.62 11.58 27.84
N LEU A 61 10.50 11.81 26.85
CA LEU A 61 10.17 12.43 25.56
C LEU A 61 10.71 11.52 24.45
N GLY A 62 9.87 10.63 23.92
CA GLY A 62 10.32 9.55 23.04
C GLY A 62 11.33 8.64 23.75
N ASP A 63 12.50 8.42 23.13
CA ASP A 63 13.59 7.60 23.69
C ASP A 63 14.47 8.33 24.72
N LYS A 64 14.21 9.61 25.00
CA LYS A 64 15.04 10.44 25.89
C LYS A 64 14.40 10.59 27.27
N THR A 65 15.23 10.41 28.31
CA THR A 65 14.88 10.70 29.71
C THR A 65 15.46 12.07 30.06
N LEU A 66 14.61 13.07 30.29
CA LEU A 66 15.00 14.47 30.53
C LEU A 66 14.46 14.97 31.88
N VAL A 67 15.15 15.96 32.45
CA VAL A 67 14.69 16.67 33.66
C VAL A 67 14.26 18.07 33.23
N ASP A 68 12.95 18.35 33.34
CA ASP A 68 12.36 19.67 33.12
C ASP A 68 11.37 19.97 34.25
N THR A 69 11.70 20.99 35.05
CA THR A 69 10.93 21.39 36.23
C THR A 69 9.63 22.12 35.89
N ASP A 70 9.43 22.53 34.64
CA ASP A 70 8.17 23.10 34.15
C ASP A 70 7.17 22.01 33.74
N ILE A 71 7.63 20.78 33.56
CA ILE A 71 6.81 19.59 33.24
C ILE A 71 6.57 18.75 34.50
N ARG A 72 7.63 18.52 35.27
CA ARG A 72 7.59 17.67 36.47
C ARG A 72 8.53 18.20 37.54
N ARG A 73 7.99 18.50 38.71
CA ARG A 73 8.78 18.97 39.86
C ARG A 73 8.55 18.07 41.06
N VAL A 74 9.32 17.00 41.19
CA VAL A 74 9.24 16.06 42.32
C VAL A 74 10.61 15.41 42.56
N TRP A 75 10.91 15.11 43.82
CA TRP A 75 12.11 14.40 44.22
C TRP A 75 11.87 12.89 44.20
N GLU A 76 12.78 12.10 43.63
CA GLU A 76 12.70 10.64 43.59
C GLU A 76 13.93 9.94 44.18
N LEU A 77 13.67 8.79 44.82
CA LEU A 77 14.64 7.77 45.21
C LEU A 77 14.27 6.43 44.55
N GLN A 78 15.28 5.72 44.06
CA GLN A 78 15.14 4.39 43.45
C GLN A 78 14.99 3.29 44.53
N PRO A 79 14.45 2.10 44.20
CA PRO A 79 14.20 1.02 45.15
C PRO A 79 15.42 0.57 45.93
N GLU A 80 16.63 0.68 45.37
CA GLU A 80 17.88 0.29 46.02
C GLU A 80 18.26 1.24 47.16
N GLN A 81 17.74 2.48 47.15
CA GLN A 81 18.09 3.55 48.08
C GLN A 81 17.20 3.58 49.35
N PHE A 82 16.17 2.73 49.42
CA PHE A 82 15.30 2.64 50.58
C PHE A 82 14.87 1.19 50.86
N ARG A 83 14.42 0.94 52.09
CA ARG A 83 13.92 -0.37 52.53
C ARG A 83 12.67 -0.21 53.38
N LEU A 84 11.77 -1.17 53.29
CA LEU A 84 10.60 -1.29 54.15
C LEU A 84 10.86 -2.46 55.08
N THR A 85 11.00 -2.18 56.38
CA THR A 85 11.50 -3.16 57.35
C THR A 85 10.41 -3.82 58.18
N ASN A 86 9.17 -3.32 58.12
CA ASN A 86 8.06 -3.90 58.86
C ASN A 86 7.43 -5.07 58.07
N PRO A 87 7.52 -6.33 58.54
CA PRO A 87 6.93 -7.48 57.83
C PRO A 87 5.39 -7.43 57.75
N ASP A 88 4.73 -6.71 58.66
CA ASP A 88 3.27 -6.53 58.58
C ASP A 88 2.86 -5.63 57.40
N TRP A 89 3.79 -4.86 56.83
CA TRP A 89 3.54 -4.05 55.64
C TRP A 89 3.18 -4.91 54.43
N ASP A 90 3.92 -5.99 54.19
CA ASP A 90 3.68 -6.89 53.05
C ASP A 90 2.30 -7.58 53.15
N LEU A 91 1.89 -7.92 54.38
CA LEU A 91 0.55 -8.45 54.65
C LEU A 91 -0.54 -7.43 54.27
N ARG A 92 -0.39 -6.18 54.72
CA ARG A 92 -1.37 -5.11 54.44
C ARG A 92 -1.38 -4.72 52.98
N LEU A 93 -0.22 -4.69 52.33
CA LEU A 93 -0.12 -4.44 50.90
C LEU A 93 -0.84 -5.54 50.13
N SER A 94 -0.68 -6.81 50.51
CA SER A 94 -1.39 -7.93 49.89
C SER A 94 -2.92 -7.83 50.02
N GLU A 95 -3.43 -7.46 51.21
CA GLU A 95 -4.86 -7.19 51.41
C GLU A 95 -5.36 -6.04 50.52
N THR A 96 -4.57 -4.97 50.40
CA THR A 96 -4.85 -3.82 49.55
C THR A 96 -4.89 -4.22 48.07
N ILE A 97 -3.94 -5.04 47.61
CA ILE A 97 -3.89 -5.57 46.25
C ILE A 97 -5.13 -6.42 45.93
N GLU A 98 -5.65 -7.21 46.87
CA GLU A 98 -6.88 -7.97 46.67
C GLU A 98 -8.11 -7.06 46.58
N SER A 99 -8.12 -5.93 47.30
CA SER A 99 -9.18 -4.92 47.12
C SER A 99 -9.07 -4.22 45.77
N ILE A 100 -7.86 -3.85 45.36
CA ILE A 100 -7.58 -3.25 44.04
C ILE A 100 -8.00 -4.21 42.94
N ARG A 101 -7.67 -5.50 43.04
CA ARG A 101 -8.08 -6.53 42.09
C ARG A 101 -9.59 -6.53 41.86
N LYS A 102 -10.36 -6.52 42.95
CA LYS A 102 -11.83 -6.50 42.89
C LYS A 102 -12.36 -5.21 42.24
N THR A 103 -11.81 -4.06 42.63
CA THR A 103 -12.26 -2.76 42.13
C THR A 103 -11.90 -2.56 40.66
N LEU A 104 -10.71 -2.96 40.24
CA LEU A 104 -10.25 -2.83 38.85
C LEU A 104 -10.83 -3.93 37.94
N GLY A 105 -11.30 -5.06 38.51
CA GLY A 105 -11.85 -6.18 37.73
C GLY A 105 -10.77 -7.10 37.15
N VAL A 106 -9.65 -7.26 37.87
CA VAL A 106 -8.51 -8.06 37.43
C VAL A 106 -8.76 -9.55 37.72
N GLY A 107 -8.44 -10.43 36.77
CA GLY A 107 -8.68 -11.87 36.86
C GLY A 107 -7.90 -12.61 37.96
N LYS A 108 -8.12 -13.92 38.10
CA LYS A 108 -7.58 -14.78 39.19
C LYS A 108 -6.06 -15.05 39.15
N GLY A 109 -5.29 -14.29 38.37
CA GLY A 109 -3.84 -14.45 38.27
C GLY A 109 -3.13 -13.88 39.50
N GLU A 110 -1.95 -14.41 39.83
CA GLU A 110 -1.08 -13.81 40.84
C GLU A 110 -0.66 -12.40 40.40
N ILE A 111 -0.83 -11.41 41.27
CA ILE A 111 -0.42 -10.03 41.01
C ILE A 111 0.93 -9.82 41.66
N ILE A 112 1.92 -9.50 40.83
CA ILE A 112 3.23 -9.04 41.25
C ILE A 112 3.09 -7.55 41.60
N CYS A 113 3.50 -7.18 42.81
CA CYS A 113 3.55 -5.80 43.28
C CYS A 113 5.02 -5.42 43.43
N ASP A 114 5.58 -4.77 42.41
CA ASP A 114 7.00 -4.46 42.30
C ASP A 114 7.27 -3.01 42.76
N PRO A 115 8.09 -2.78 43.81
CA PRO A 115 8.43 -1.44 44.26
C PRO A 115 9.17 -0.67 43.16
N TYR A 116 8.64 0.49 42.76
CA TYR A 116 9.21 1.27 41.67
C TYR A 116 10.01 2.47 42.18
N LYS A 117 9.41 3.39 42.94
CA LYS A 117 10.06 4.61 43.41
C LYS A 117 9.46 5.13 44.71
N LEU A 118 10.26 5.87 45.48
CA LEU A 118 9.78 6.73 46.54
C LEU A 118 9.80 8.19 46.04
N LEU A 119 8.65 8.85 46.07
CA LEU A 119 8.47 10.23 45.61
C LEU A 119 8.21 11.16 46.79
N LEU A 120 8.90 12.30 46.81
CA LEU A 120 8.68 13.37 47.77
C LEU A 120 8.34 14.67 47.03
N TYR A 121 7.12 15.13 47.24
CA TYR A 121 6.63 16.42 46.75
C TYR A 121 6.78 17.46 47.86
N GLU A 122 7.30 18.64 47.51
CA GLU A 122 7.33 19.81 48.39
C GLU A 122 6.30 20.84 47.91
N ALA A 123 6.09 21.93 48.67
CA ALA A 123 5.24 23.02 48.23
C ALA A 123 5.67 23.54 46.84
N GLY A 124 4.71 23.61 45.91
CA GLY A 124 4.93 23.97 44.50
C GLY A 124 5.29 22.80 43.59
N SER A 125 5.47 21.58 44.10
CA SER A 125 5.65 20.37 43.27
C SER A 125 4.36 19.99 42.54
N PHE A 126 4.48 19.53 41.29
CA PHE A 126 3.38 19.08 40.42
C PHE A 126 3.87 18.08 39.37
N PHE A 127 2.93 17.48 38.63
CA PHE A 127 3.22 16.75 37.39
C PHE A 127 2.07 16.94 36.40
N VAL A 128 2.37 17.50 35.21
CA VAL A 128 1.40 17.73 34.14
C VAL A 128 0.74 16.43 33.63
N PRO A 129 -0.37 16.50 32.87
CA PRO A 129 -1.03 15.31 32.34
C PRO A 129 -0.12 14.42 31.50
N HIS A 130 -0.04 13.13 31.84
CA HIS A 130 0.77 12.13 31.17
C HIS A 130 0.16 10.72 31.31
N ARG A 131 0.75 9.72 30.65
CA ARG A 131 0.44 8.29 30.83
C ARG A 131 1.69 7.56 31.27
N ASP A 132 1.50 6.51 32.06
CA ASP A 132 2.62 5.65 32.42
C ASP A 132 2.97 4.73 31.26
N THR A 133 4.27 4.51 31.08
CA THR A 133 4.78 3.47 30.19
C THR A 133 5.03 2.21 31.02
N GLU A 134 4.80 1.03 30.44
CA GLU A 134 5.14 -0.24 31.08
C GLU A 134 6.63 -0.29 31.47
N LYS A 135 6.90 -0.64 32.74
CA LYS A 135 8.26 -0.71 33.31
C LYS A 135 8.74 -2.14 33.53
N ILE A 136 7.81 -3.07 33.65
CA ILE A 136 8.07 -4.50 33.81
C ILE A 136 7.12 -5.27 32.88
N GLU A 137 7.53 -6.47 32.48
CA GLU A 137 6.73 -7.33 31.61
C GLU A 137 5.36 -7.63 32.25
N ASN A 138 4.28 -7.53 31.48
CA ASN A 138 2.90 -7.73 31.93
C ASN A 138 2.41 -6.72 32.99
N MET A 139 3.03 -5.54 33.10
CA MET A 139 2.52 -4.43 33.90
C MET A 139 1.16 -3.99 33.36
N PHE A 140 0.15 -3.90 34.24
CA PHE A 140 -1.19 -3.46 33.87
C PHE A 140 -1.63 -2.20 34.61
N ALA A 141 -1.07 -1.90 35.78
CA ALA A 141 -1.49 -0.78 36.60
C ALA A 141 -0.34 -0.18 37.42
N THR A 142 -0.52 1.07 37.84
CA THR A 142 0.33 1.78 38.80
C THR A 142 -0.43 1.89 40.12
N LEU A 143 0.25 1.63 41.24
CA LEU A 143 -0.26 1.85 42.60
C LEU A 143 0.58 2.92 43.29
N ILE A 144 -0.08 3.99 43.73
CA ILE A 144 0.51 5.07 44.51
C ILE A 144 -0.02 5.00 45.93
N VAL A 145 0.85 4.74 46.91
CA VAL A 145 0.53 4.73 48.34
C VAL A 145 1.11 6.00 48.97
N THR A 146 0.24 6.91 49.40
CA THR A 146 0.61 8.13 50.11
C THR A 146 0.79 7.84 51.60
N LEU A 147 2.00 8.07 52.09
CA LEU A 147 2.38 7.87 53.48
C LEU A 147 2.02 9.09 54.34
N PRO A 148 1.84 8.92 55.67
CA PRO A 148 1.36 9.98 56.54
C PRO A 148 2.36 11.13 56.59
N SER A 149 1.92 12.32 56.17
CA SER A 149 2.73 13.52 56.02
C SER A 149 1.80 14.73 55.90
N ARG A 150 2.09 15.81 56.63
CA ARG A 150 1.26 17.01 56.59
C ARG A 150 1.40 17.71 55.23
N HIS A 151 0.32 17.80 54.46
CA HIS A 151 0.29 18.56 53.20
C HIS A 151 -1.10 19.05 52.79
N GLN A 152 -1.13 20.05 51.91
CA GLN A 152 -2.35 20.60 51.27
C GLN A 152 -2.17 20.66 49.74
N GLY A 153 -3.26 20.51 49.00
CA GLY A 153 -3.24 20.34 47.54
C GLY A 153 -2.62 19.00 47.12
N GLY A 154 -2.13 18.92 45.88
CA GLY A 154 -1.51 17.68 45.38
C GLY A 154 -2.50 16.64 44.89
N GLU A 155 -3.71 17.06 44.49
CA GLU A 155 -4.74 16.16 43.98
C GLU A 155 -4.23 15.40 42.76
N LEU A 156 -4.34 14.08 42.80
CA LEU A 156 -4.10 13.22 41.65
C LEU A 156 -5.42 13.11 40.86
N ILE A 157 -5.42 13.60 39.63
CA ILE A 157 -6.54 13.44 38.70
C ILE A 157 -6.22 12.30 37.76
N VAL A 158 -7.08 11.28 37.72
CA VAL A 158 -6.98 10.14 36.80
C VAL A 158 -8.15 10.20 35.83
N SER A 159 -7.87 10.24 34.54
CA SER A 159 -8.86 10.31 33.46
C SER A 159 -8.77 9.11 32.54
N HIS A 160 -9.94 8.55 32.21
CA HIS A 160 -10.07 7.44 31.28
C HIS A 160 -11.43 7.49 30.58
N ALA A 161 -11.43 7.38 29.25
CA ALA A 161 -12.65 7.32 28.43
C ALA A 161 -13.68 8.46 28.68
N GLY A 162 -13.23 9.67 29.02
CA GLY A 162 -14.08 10.83 29.29
C GLY A 162 -14.63 10.91 30.72
N GLU A 163 -14.30 9.94 31.57
CA GLU A 163 -14.55 9.99 33.02
C GLU A 163 -13.28 10.43 33.77
N GLU A 164 -13.46 11.19 34.85
CA GLU A 164 -12.37 11.64 35.73
C GLU A 164 -12.63 11.24 37.19
N LYS A 165 -11.58 10.80 37.87
CA LYS A 165 -11.56 10.61 39.31
C LYS A 165 -10.47 11.46 39.94
N CYS A 166 -10.83 12.16 41.01
CA CYS A 166 -9.92 12.96 41.81
C CYS A 166 -9.58 12.24 43.11
N PHE A 167 -8.28 12.05 43.37
CA PHE A 167 -7.74 11.55 44.62
C PHE A 167 -7.07 12.70 45.39
N ALA A 168 -7.78 13.20 46.40
CA ALA A 168 -7.28 14.22 47.32
C ALA A 168 -6.62 13.56 48.55
N SER A 169 -5.30 13.36 48.51
CA SER A 169 -4.57 12.79 49.66
C SER A 169 -4.24 13.81 50.75
N GLY A 170 -4.20 15.10 50.40
CA GLY A 170 -3.91 16.22 51.30
C GLY A 170 -5.11 16.64 52.15
N GLY A 171 -4.89 17.58 53.06
CA GLY A 171 -5.93 18.09 53.95
C GLY A 171 -6.09 17.29 55.24
N ASP A 172 -7.33 17.25 55.74
CA ASP A 172 -7.67 16.62 57.02
C ASP A 172 -7.27 15.14 57.04
N GLY A 173 -6.48 14.79 58.06
CA GLY A 173 -6.02 13.41 58.26
C GLY A 173 -4.79 13.00 57.45
N SER A 174 -4.21 13.86 56.60
CA SER A 174 -2.98 13.57 55.85
C SER A 174 -1.79 13.18 56.73
N GLU A 175 -1.76 13.65 57.98
CA GLU A 175 -0.76 13.30 59.00
C GLU A 175 -0.96 11.90 59.63
N TYR A 176 -2.11 11.27 59.44
CA TYR A 176 -2.49 10.08 60.21
C TYR A 176 -2.87 8.89 59.34
N TYR A 177 -3.42 9.11 58.14
CA TYR A 177 -3.93 8.05 57.30
C TYR A 177 -2.97 7.71 56.15
N ILE A 178 -2.91 6.42 55.83
CA ILE A 178 -2.27 5.93 54.60
C ILE A 178 -3.37 5.79 53.57
N ARG A 179 -3.20 6.44 52.42
CA ARG A 179 -4.19 6.43 51.35
C ARG A 179 -3.56 5.94 50.07
N TYR A 180 -4.31 5.26 49.22
CA TYR A 180 -3.78 4.78 47.96
C TYR A 180 -4.70 5.10 46.78
N ALA A 181 -4.07 5.20 45.61
CA ALA A 181 -4.74 5.21 44.32
C ALA A 181 -4.06 4.18 43.41
N ALA A 182 -4.84 3.28 42.83
CA ALA A 182 -4.40 2.36 41.80
C ALA A 182 -5.20 2.62 40.52
N PHE A 183 -4.53 2.66 39.38
CA PHE A 183 -5.16 2.91 38.09
C PHE A 183 -4.40 2.18 36.99
N TYR A 184 -5.10 1.86 35.89
CA TYR A 184 -4.46 1.22 34.74
C TYR A 184 -3.36 2.09 34.16
N ALA A 185 -2.25 1.48 33.72
CA ALA A 185 -1.06 2.21 33.26
C ALA A 185 -1.34 3.15 32.07
N ASP A 186 -2.37 2.85 31.28
CA ASP A 186 -2.82 3.65 30.14
C ASP A 186 -3.79 4.79 30.51
N CYS A 187 -4.20 4.92 31.78
CA CYS A 187 -4.95 6.06 32.25
C CYS A 187 -4.08 7.32 32.17
N GLN A 188 -4.65 8.39 31.61
CA GLN A 188 -4.01 9.68 31.68
C GLN A 188 -4.16 10.21 33.10
N HIS A 189 -3.11 10.78 33.66
CA HIS A 189 -3.17 11.33 35.00
C HIS A 189 -2.25 12.53 35.19
N GLU A 190 -2.60 13.37 36.15
CA GLU A 190 -1.83 14.55 36.56
C GLU A 190 -1.85 14.71 38.08
N VAL A 191 -0.83 15.38 38.62
CA VAL A 191 -0.78 15.79 40.03
C VAL A 191 -0.83 17.31 40.07
N LYS A 192 -1.90 17.86 40.63
CA LYS A 192 -2.04 19.31 40.82
C LYS A 192 -0.97 19.84 41.79
N PRO A 193 -0.63 21.14 41.72
CA PRO A 193 0.39 21.71 42.60
C PRO A 193 0.09 21.50 44.09
N LEU A 194 1.11 21.04 44.83
CA LEU A 194 1.09 21.11 46.30
C LEU A 194 1.11 22.57 46.74
N THR A 195 0.24 22.94 47.67
CA THR A 195 0.14 24.31 48.18
C THR A 195 0.87 24.51 49.51
N ASP A 196 0.97 23.47 50.34
CA ASP A 196 1.66 23.51 51.64
C ASP A 196 2.17 22.11 52.04
N GLY A 197 3.27 22.08 52.81
CA GLY A 197 3.83 20.86 53.40
C GLY A 197 4.57 19.92 52.43
N TYR A 198 4.65 18.64 52.82
CA TYR A 198 5.35 17.59 52.08
C TYR A 198 4.46 16.37 51.89
N ARG A 199 4.40 15.83 50.67
CA ARG A 199 3.67 14.58 50.34
C ARG A 199 4.66 13.49 49.98
N LEU A 200 4.70 12.43 50.78
CA LEU A 200 5.57 11.27 50.58
C LEU A 200 4.77 10.09 50.01
N CYS A 201 5.21 9.52 48.89
CA CYS A 201 4.51 8.44 48.21
C CYS A 201 5.43 7.27 47.86
N LEU A 202 4.98 6.04 48.12
CA LEU A 202 5.54 4.83 47.52
C LEU A 202 4.78 4.52 46.22
N VAL A 203 5.51 4.25 45.15
CA VAL A 203 4.95 3.88 43.84
C VAL A 203 5.33 2.44 43.55
N TYR A 204 4.34 1.65 43.13
CA TYR A 204 4.50 0.24 42.74
C TYR A 204 3.99 0.01 41.32
N ASN A 205 4.69 -0.84 40.57
CA ASN A 205 4.19 -1.42 39.32
C ASN A 205 3.39 -2.69 39.65
N LEU A 206 2.18 -2.80 39.11
CA LEU A 206 1.35 -4.01 39.25
C LEU A 206 1.39 -4.80 37.96
N ALA A 207 1.81 -6.07 38.03
CA ALA A 207 1.90 -6.98 36.89
C ALA A 207 1.24 -8.33 37.16
N LEU A 208 0.89 -9.07 36.10
CA LEU A 208 0.34 -10.43 36.21
C LEU A 208 1.43 -11.48 36.02
N ALA A 209 1.54 -12.45 36.94
CA ALA A 209 2.47 -13.58 36.79
C ALA A 209 1.89 -14.65 35.82
N ASN A 210 2.70 -15.08 34.84
CA ASN A 210 2.46 -16.21 33.93
C ASN A 210 1.07 -16.27 33.28
N VAL A 211 0.87 -15.52 32.18
CA VAL A 211 -0.35 -15.60 31.36
C VAL A 211 -0.29 -16.81 30.42
N LYS A 212 -0.45 -18.03 30.95
CA LYS A 212 -0.81 -19.21 30.14
C LYS A 212 -2.23 -19.62 30.48
N GLU A 213 -3.14 -19.24 29.58
CA GLU A 213 -4.52 -19.71 29.46
C GLU A 213 -5.40 -19.55 30.72
N GLN A 214 -6.24 -18.51 30.74
CA GLN A 214 -7.44 -18.50 31.58
C GLN A 214 -8.65 -18.98 30.76
N PRO A 215 -9.43 -19.95 31.25
CA PRO A 215 -10.73 -20.25 30.65
C PRO A 215 -11.67 -19.06 30.83
N VAL A 216 -12.44 -18.72 29.79
CA VAL A 216 -13.52 -17.75 29.83
C VAL A 216 -14.39 -18.06 31.05
N ALA A 217 -14.42 -17.14 32.01
CA ALA A 217 -15.11 -17.32 33.27
C ALA A 217 -16.59 -17.69 33.03
N ALA A 218 -17.14 -18.57 33.88
CA ALA A 218 -18.55 -18.98 33.85
C ALA A 218 -19.54 -17.79 33.86
N GLU A 219 -19.08 -16.60 34.26
CA GLU A 219 -19.80 -15.32 34.28
C GLU A 219 -20.32 -14.85 32.92
N TYR A 220 -19.61 -15.11 31.80
CA TYR A 220 -20.03 -14.60 30.48
C TYR A 220 -20.80 -15.62 29.63
N SER A 221 -21.07 -16.82 30.16
CA SER A 221 -21.79 -17.88 29.44
C SER A 221 -23.15 -17.46 28.86
N ALA A 222 -23.87 -16.58 29.56
CA ALA A 222 -25.14 -16.01 29.10
C ALA A 222 -24.95 -15.06 27.92
N VAL A 223 -23.90 -14.22 27.94
CA VAL A 223 -23.57 -13.28 26.86
C VAL A 223 -23.05 -14.02 25.64
N THR A 224 -22.15 -15.00 25.82
CA THR A 224 -21.68 -15.88 24.74
C THR A 224 -22.85 -16.58 24.03
N ARG A 225 -23.87 -17.01 24.77
CA ARG A 225 -25.08 -17.61 24.19
C ARG A 225 -25.89 -16.60 23.36
N GLN A 226 -26.09 -15.38 23.86
CA GLN A 226 -26.78 -14.32 23.11
C GLN A 226 -26.02 -13.96 21.83
N LEU A 227 -24.69 -13.79 21.90
CA LEU A 227 -23.84 -13.52 20.73
C LEU A 227 -23.92 -14.66 19.71
N LYS A 228 -23.85 -15.91 20.17
CA LYS A 228 -24.00 -17.08 19.30
C LYS A 228 -25.35 -17.10 18.58
N GLU A 229 -26.45 -16.83 19.28
CA GLU A 229 -27.79 -16.76 18.69
C GLU A 229 -27.88 -15.62 17.67
N TYR A 230 -27.33 -14.45 17.99
CA TYR A 230 -27.22 -13.33 17.05
C TYR A 230 -26.43 -13.72 15.80
N LEU A 231 -25.22 -14.26 15.95
CA LEU A 231 -24.35 -14.65 14.83
C LEU A 231 -25.01 -15.74 13.96
N LYS A 232 -25.73 -16.69 14.57
CA LYS A 232 -26.54 -17.68 13.84
C LYS A 232 -27.66 -17.05 13.02
N SER A 233 -28.30 -15.99 13.50
CA SER A 233 -29.31 -15.25 12.73
C SER A 233 -28.69 -14.37 11.65
N TRP A 234 -27.54 -13.78 11.93
CA TRP A 234 -26.84 -12.87 11.02
C TRP A 234 -26.32 -13.62 9.78
N LYS A 235 -25.70 -14.79 9.95
CA LYS A 235 -25.15 -15.59 8.84
C LYS A 235 -26.19 -16.09 7.81
N GLN A 236 -27.48 -16.08 8.18
CA GLN A 236 -28.59 -16.50 7.32
C GLN A 236 -29.07 -15.39 6.38
N ARG A 237 -28.61 -14.15 6.57
CA ARG A 237 -28.95 -13.03 5.69
C ARG A 237 -28.14 -13.12 4.40
N GLU A 238 -28.69 -12.66 3.28
CA GLU A 238 -27.94 -12.71 2.01
C GLU A 238 -26.76 -11.72 2.00
N ASP A 239 -26.94 -10.55 2.61
CA ASP A 239 -25.98 -9.45 2.69
C ASP A 239 -24.83 -9.65 3.69
N SER A 240 -24.85 -10.70 4.50
CA SER A 240 -23.88 -10.90 5.59
C SER A 240 -22.55 -11.54 5.15
N GLU A 241 -21.68 -10.76 4.53
CA GLU A 241 -20.33 -11.22 4.15
C GLU A 241 -19.39 -11.33 5.36
N LYS A 242 -19.03 -10.19 5.96
CA LYS A 242 -18.06 -10.06 7.05
C LYS A 242 -18.45 -8.94 8.00
N LEU A 243 -17.97 -9.02 9.23
CA LEU A 243 -18.11 -7.98 10.26
C LEU A 243 -16.74 -7.69 10.87
N ALA A 244 -16.44 -6.41 11.10
CA ALA A 244 -15.34 -6.01 11.97
C ALA A 244 -15.91 -5.36 13.22
N ILE A 245 -15.67 -5.96 14.39
CA ILE A 245 -16.03 -5.37 15.69
C ILE A 245 -14.80 -4.68 16.25
N LEU A 246 -14.85 -3.36 16.36
CA LEU A 246 -13.73 -2.58 16.87
C LEU A 246 -13.54 -2.82 18.37
N LEU A 247 -12.28 -2.90 18.77
CA LEU A 247 -11.82 -2.92 20.15
C LEU A 247 -11.56 -1.48 20.62
N GLU A 248 -11.59 -1.23 21.93
CA GLU A 248 -11.59 0.13 22.48
C GLU A 248 -10.19 0.75 22.58
N HIS A 249 -9.15 -0.07 22.79
CA HIS A 249 -7.79 0.45 22.97
C HIS A 249 -7.08 0.65 21.61
N GLN A 250 -6.13 1.58 21.60
CA GLN A 250 -5.21 1.77 20.48
C GLN A 250 -4.05 0.77 20.59
N TYR A 251 -3.73 0.12 19.47
CA TYR A 251 -2.64 -0.83 19.37
C TYR A 251 -1.75 -0.45 18.18
N THR A 252 -0.44 -0.47 18.38
CA THR A 252 0.53 -0.35 17.29
C THR A 252 0.63 -1.67 16.54
N GLN A 253 1.00 -1.63 15.26
CA GLN A 253 1.23 -2.80 14.42
C GLN A 253 2.19 -3.83 15.06
N ALA A 254 3.27 -3.38 15.71
CA ALA A 254 4.23 -4.26 16.38
C ALA A 254 3.73 -4.87 17.70
N GLY A 255 2.65 -4.32 18.28
CA GLY A 255 2.16 -4.65 19.61
C GLY A 255 0.86 -5.44 19.64
N ILE A 256 0.11 -5.48 18.53
CA ILE A 256 -1.17 -6.17 18.45
C ILE A 256 -0.98 -7.69 18.44
N SER A 257 -1.47 -8.35 19.48
CA SER A 257 -1.57 -9.80 19.54
C SER A 257 -2.63 -10.23 20.55
N MET A 258 -3.16 -11.44 20.42
CA MET A 258 -4.12 -12.01 21.37
C MET A 258 -3.62 -11.98 22.82
N SER A 259 -2.30 -12.14 23.05
CA SER A 259 -1.69 -12.05 24.39
C SER A 259 -1.55 -10.62 24.89
N ASN A 260 -1.42 -9.66 23.99
CA ASN A 260 -1.16 -8.25 24.30
C ASN A 260 -2.43 -7.39 24.32
N LEU A 261 -3.61 -7.96 23.98
CA LEU A 261 -4.89 -7.27 24.15
C LEU A 261 -5.07 -6.84 25.61
N LYS A 262 -5.45 -5.57 25.80
CA LYS A 262 -5.57 -4.94 27.12
C LYS A 262 -6.97 -5.12 27.68
N ASN A 263 -7.05 -5.42 28.98
CA ASN A 263 -8.26 -5.29 29.79
C ASN A 263 -9.52 -5.93 29.14
N LEU A 264 -10.55 -5.10 28.93
CA LEU A 264 -11.83 -5.44 28.35
C LEU A 264 -11.72 -5.98 26.91
N ASP A 265 -10.78 -5.46 26.11
CA ASP A 265 -10.62 -5.91 24.72
C ASP A 265 -10.25 -7.39 24.67
N ARG A 266 -9.43 -7.86 25.63
CA ARG A 266 -9.10 -9.27 25.77
C ARG A 266 -10.34 -10.11 26.06
N THR A 267 -11.15 -9.68 27.02
CA THR A 267 -12.40 -10.38 27.40
C THR A 267 -13.40 -10.37 26.24
N GLN A 268 -13.59 -9.22 25.59
CA GLN A 268 -14.47 -9.06 24.44
C GLN A 268 -14.02 -9.93 23.27
N ALA A 269 -12.74 -9.93 22.93
CA ALA A 269 -12.17 -10.78 21.90
C ALA A 269 -12.40 -12.27 22.18
N GLN A 270 -12.08 -12.73 23.40
CA GLN A 270 -12.28 -14.13 23.79
C GLN A 270 -13.75 -14.55 23.71
N VAL A 271 -14.67 -13.75 24.25
CA VAL A 271 -16.11 -14.03 24.22
C VAL A 271 -16.65 -14.03 22.79
N LEU A 272 -16.20 -13.10 21.94
CA LEU A 272 -16.60 -13.03 20.53
C LEU A 272 -16.10 -14.20 19.72
N ILE A 273 -14.82 -14.54 19.84
CA ILE A 273 -14.20 -15.69 19.16
C ILE A 273 -14.92 -16.98 19.56
N GLN A 274 -15.14 -17.19 20.86
CA GLN A 274 -15.86 -18.35 21.36
C GLN A 274 -17.30 -18.43 20.81
N ALA A 275 -18.01 -17.30 20.76
CA ALA A 275 -19.36 -17.24 20.19
C ALA A 275 -19.37 -17.49 18.68
N ALA A 276 -18.37 -16.98 17.95
CA ALA A 276 -18.20 -17.16 16.51
C ALA A 276 -17.94 -18.62 16.15
N GLU A 277 -17.00 -19.28 16.84
CA GLU A 277 -16.71 -20.70 16.67
C GLU A 277 -17.97 -21.56 16.90
N GLN A 278 -18.71 -21.29 17.98
CA GLN A 278 -19.98 -21.99 18.28
C GLN A 278 -21.12 -21.69 17.28
N ALA A 279 -21.02 -20.59 16.53
CA ALA A 279 -21.97 -20.23 15.49
C ALA A 279 -21.56 -20.75 14.09
N GLY A 280 -20.37 -21.34 13.95
CA GLY A 280 -19.80 -21.75 12.66
C GLY A 280 -19.31 -20.55 11.83
N CYS A 281 -18.67 -19.59 12.49
CA CYS A 281 -17.99 -18.45 11.88
C CYS A 281 -16.49 -18.53 12.18
N LYS A 282 -15.66 -18.06 11.25
CA LYS A 282 -14.26 -17.76 11.54
C LYS A 282 -14.16 -16.40 12.20
N ALA A 283 -13.20 -16.24 13.11
CA ALA A 283 -12.90 -14.96 13.75
C ALA A 283 -11.37 -14.78 13.83
N TYR A 284 -10.93 -13.57 13.53
CA TYR A 284 -9.53 -13.17 13.52
C TYR A 284 -9.38 -11.85 14.26
N LEU A 285 -8.32 -11.73 15.05
CA LEU A 285 -7.80 -10.42 15.45
C LEU A 285 -7.09 -9.81 14.26
N ALA A 286 -7.37 -8.55 13.96
CA ALA A 286 -6.79 -7.83 12.84
C ALA A 286 -6.65 -6.35 13.16
N LEU A 287 -5.87 -5.64 12.35
CA LEU A 287 -5.72 -4.20 12.42
C LEU A 287 -6.50 -3.55 11.28
N LEU A 288 -7.44 -2.68 11.62
CA LEU A 288 -8.21 -1.90 10.66
C LEU A 288 -7.58 -0.52 10.51
N THR A 289 -7.36 -0.09 9.27
CA THR A 289 -6.79 1.21 8.90
C THR A 289 -7.79 1.97 8.04
N LEU A 290 -8.18 3.16 8.49
CA LEU A 290 -8.80 4.19 7.66
C LEU A 290 -7.71 5.16 7.22
N TRP A 291 -7.50 5.30 5.93
CA TRP A 291 -6.63 6.32 5.34
C TRP A 291 -7.49 7.36 4.60
N GLU A 292 -7.16 8.63 4.76
CA GLU A 292 -7.84 9.76 4.11
C GLU A 292 -6.79 10.76 3.62
N SER A 293 -6.99 11.28 2.41
CA SER A 293 -6.16 12.31 1.78
C SER A 293 -7.02 13.51 1.39
N GLY A 294 -6.60 14.72 1.73
CA GLY A 294 -7.37 15.93 1.48
C GLY A 294 -6.55 17.21 1.47
N ASP A 295 -7.23 18.35 1.35
CA ASP A 295 -6.61 19.67 1.45
C ASP A 295 -5.98 19.92 2.82
N ALA A 296 -4.81 20.56 2.86
CA ALA A 296 -4.22 21.06 4.10
C ALA A 296 -4.67 22.51 4.35
N GLU A 297 -5.55 22.71 5.34
CA GLU A 297 -5.98 24.05 5.78
C GLU A 297 -5.17 24.50 7.02
N GLU A 298 -4.52 25.66 6.95
CA GLU A 298 -3.86 26.29 8.11
C GLU A 298 -4.91 26.77 9.13
N ILE A 299 -4.76 26.39 10.40
CA ILE A 299 -5.57 26.95 11.50
C ILE A 299 -5.12 28.39 11.77
N TYR A 300 -5.76 29.38 11.14
CA TYR A 300 -5.56 30.79 11.49
C TYR A 300 -6.25 31.10 12.82
N TYR A 301 -5.50 31.04 13.93
CA TYR A 301 -5.93 31.69 15.17
C TYR A 301 -6.03 33.21 14.91
N GLY A 302 -7.26 33.72 14.94
CA GLY A 302 -7.58 35.10 14.64
C GLY A 302 -6.81 36.11 15.51
N ASP A 303 -6.00 36.91 14.82
CA ASP A 303 -5.75 38.35 15.00
C ASP A 303 -5.91 38.91 16.42
N TYR A 304 -4.87 38.85 17.25
CA TYR A 304 -4.54 39.93 18.20
C TYR A 304 -3.05 39.87 18.63
N HIS A 305 -2.27 40.87 18.16
CA HIS A 305 -1.04 41.45 18.75
C HIS A 305 0.37 41.06 18.23
N ARG A 306 0.89 41.94 17.35
CA ARG A 306 2.02 42.89 17.60
C ARG A 306 3.43 42.34 17.94
N TYR A 307 4.30 42.42 16.92
CA TYR A 307 5.77 42.59 16.95
C TYR A 307 6.66 41.56 17.68
N GLY A 308 7.47 40.84 16.90
CA GLY A 308 8.92 40.70 17.16
C GLY A 308 9.45 39.26 17.34
N TYR A 309 10.33 38.85 16.41
CA TYR A 309 11.40 37.83 16.50
C TYR A 309 11.04 36.47 17.14
N ASN A 310 10.99 35.36 16.39
CA ASN A 310 12.14 34.47 16.09
C ASN A 310 11.57 33.33 15.22
N TYR A 311 12.33 32.86 14.23
CA TYR A 311 12.06 31.56 13.60
C TYR A 311 12.58 30.49 14.57
N ASP A 312 11.69 29.86 15.31
CA ASP A 312 11.90 28.52 15.86
C ASP A 312 10.59 27.76 15.65
N ASP A 313 10.70 26.62 14.96
CA ASP A 313 9.68 25.64 14.58
C ASP A 313 8.40 25.67 15.44
N GLU A 314 7.37 26.38 14.99
CA GLU A 314 6.00 26.12 15.40
C GLU A 314 5.48 25.04 14.46
N ASP A 315 5.15 23.87 15.01
CA ASP A 315 4.39 22.82 14.32
C ASP A 315 3.11 23.46 13.76
N GLU A 316 3.10 23.84 12.48
CA GLU A 316 1.92 24.35 11.79
C GLU A 316 0.83 23.27 11.89
N GLU A 317 -0.14 23.44 12.79
CA GLU A 317 -1.27 22.52 12.93
C GLU A 317 -2.20 22.70 11.73
N PHE A 318 -2.10 21.78 10.76
CA PHE A 318 -3.00 21.71 9.60
C PHE A 318 -4.26 20.88 9.93
N GLU A 319 -5.43 21.40 9.58
CA GLU A 319 -6.68 20.62 9.50
C GLU A 319 -6.88 20.06 8.09
N ILE A 320 -7.47 18.87 8.00
CA ILE A 320 -7.87 18.30 6.71
C ILE A 320 -9.15 18.99 6.25
N GLY A 321 -9.09 19.65 5.10
CA GLY A 321 -10.21 20.29 4.42
C GLY A 321 -11.03 19.28 3.62
N GLU A 322 -11.19 19.51 2.32
CA GLU A 322 -11.91 18.58 1.44
C GLU A 322 -11.14 17.27 1.25
N ILE A 323 -11.78 16.14 1.53
CA ILE A 323 -11.20 14.80 1.33
C ILE A 323 -11.36 14.42 -0.15
N PHE A 324 -10.23 14.17 -0.81
CA PHE A 324 -10.17 13.75 -2.21
C PHE A 324 -10.23 12.24 -2.37
N ASP A 325 -9.60 11.53 -1.44
CA ASP A 325 -9.50 10.07 -1.48
C ASP A 325 -9.55 9.49 -0.08
N SER A 326 -10.08 8.27 0.02
CA SER A 326 -10.11 7.52 1.27
C SER A 326 -10.16 6.02 1.02
N SER A 327 -9.52 5.26 1.90
CA SER A 327 -9.53 3.81 1.85
C SER A 327 -9.73 3.22 3.26
N LEU A 328 -10.42 2.09 3.31
CA LEU A 328 -10.74 1.41 4.56
C LEU A 328 -10.40 -0.06 4.43
N THR A 329 -9.35 -0.47 5.13
CA THR A 329 -8.71 -1.75 4.91
C THR A 329 -8.34 -2.44 6.22
N VAL A 330 -8.12 -3.75 6.12
CA VAL A 330 -7.82 -4.60 7.27
C VAL A 330 -6.67 -5.54 6.92
N ASP A 331 -5.71 -5.65 7.83
CA ASP A 331 -4.51 -6.48 7.71
C ASP A 331 -4.11 -7.09 9.08
N HIS A 332 -2.90 -7.66 9.18
CA HIS A 332 -2.37 -8.25 10.43
C HIS A 332 -3.27 -9.34 11.05
N TRP A 333 -3.63 -10.33 10.23
CA TRP A 333 -4.56 -11.40 10.60
C TRP A 333 -3.95 -12.38 11.60
N GLN A 334 -4.59 -12.55 12.75
CA GLN A 334 -4.22 -13.53 13.76
C GLN A 334 -5.44 -14.35 14.18
N ASP A 335 -5.32 -15.68 14.22
CA ASP A 335 -6.40 -16.55 14.68
C ASP A 335 -6.46 -16.69 16.21
N SER A 336 -7.44 -17.45 16.70
CA SER A 336 -7.65 -17.68 18.13
C SER A 336 -6.51 -18.43 18.84
N THR A 337 -5.64 -19.10 18.08
CA THR A 337 -4.46 -19.80 18.60
C THR A 337 -3.21 -18.91 18.63
N GLY A 338 -3.29 -17.70 18.07
CA GLY A 338 -2.19 -16.77 17.95
C GLY A 338 -1.35 -16.95 16.67
N ILE A 339 -1.74 -17.83 15.75
CA ILE A 339 -1.06 -17.99 14.47
C ILE A 339 -1.38 -16.79 13.59
N ILE A 340 -0.33 -16.18 13.03
CA ILE A 340 -0.44 -15.08 12.08
C ILE A 340 -0.66 -15.68 10.69
N HIS A 341 -1.65 -15.15 9.98
CA HIS A 341 -1.98 -15.55 8.63
C HIS A 341 -1.62 -14.45 7.64
N ASP A 342 -0.83 -14.79 6.63
CA ASP A 342 -0.49 -13.85 5.55
C ASP A 342 -1.62 -13.81 4.52
N PHE A 343 -2.71 -13.12 4.87
CA PHE A 343 -3.81 -12.86 3.95
C PHE A 343 -3.61 -11.63 3.08
N GLY A 344 -2.65 -10.77 3.43
CA GLY A 344 -2.54 -9.44 2.86
C GLY A 344 -3.66 -8.52 3.35
N GLU A 345 -3.93 -7.50 2.57
CA GLU A 345 -4.87 -6.42 2.91
C GLU A 345 -6.24 -6.67 2.28
N MET A 346 -7.32 -6.46 3.04
CA MET A 346 -8.70 -6.60 2.57
C MET A 346 -9.49 -5.31 2.77
N SER A 347 -10.21 -4.90 1.74
CA SER A 347 -11.17 -3.79 1.85
C SER A 347 -12.41 -4.18 2.65
N ILE A 348 -12.83 -3.28 3.52
CA ILE A 348 -14.05 -3.40 4.33
C ILE A 348 -14.90 -2.15 4.18
N ALA A 349 -16.22 -2.32 4.10
CA ALA A 349 -17.14 -1.20 4.00
C ALA A 349 -17.52 -0.67 5.40
N GLU A 350 -17.81 0.63 5.54
CA GLU A 350 -18.15 1.22 6.84
C GLU A 350 -19.39 0.55 7.46
N GLU A 351 -20.37 0.13 6.66
CA GLU A 351 -21.55 -0.60 7.11
C GLU A 351 -21.25 -2.01 7.64
N GLN A 352 -20.04 -2.54 7.44
CA GLN A 352 -19.57 -3.82 7.98
C GLN A 352 -18.89 -3.64 9.35
N ILE A 353 -18.73 -2.40 9.81
CA ILE A 353 -18.03 -2.06 11.05
C ILE A 353 -19.02 -1.88 12.19
N VAL A 354 -18.75 -2.58 13.29
CA VAL A 354 -19.49 -2.50 14.54
C VAL A 354 -18.59 -1.79 15.56
N SER A 355 -18.89 -0.54 15.86
CA SER A 355 -18.14 0.26 16.82
C SER A 355 -19.07 1.07 17.72
N ARG A 356 -18.57 1.38 18.92
CA ARG A 356 -19.20 2.34 19.85
C ARG A 356 -18.81 3.78 19.54
N ARG A 357 -17.62 3.96 18.97
CA ARG A 357 -17.02 5.24 18.65
C ARG A 357 -16.84 5.37 17.14
N PRO A 358 -17.09 6.54 16.54
CA PRO A 358 -16.70 6.79 15.16
C PRO A 358 -15.22 6.47 14.93
N LEU A 359 -14.89 5.92 13.76
CA LEU A 359 -13.50 5.62 13.38
C LEU A 359 -12.59 6.85 13.48
N ARG A 360 -13.14 8.02 13.13
CA ARG A 360 -12.48 9.33 13.11
C ARG A 360 -12.42 10.01 14.49
N GLU A 361 -12.86 9.33 15.55
CA GLU A 361 -12.81 9.88 16.89
C GLU A 361 -11.38 9.82 17.46
N GLY A 362 -10.85 10.98 17.88
CA GLY A 362 -9.50 11.15 18.44
C GLY A 362 -8.50 11.76 17.43
N ARG A 363 -7.25 11.92 17.87
CA ARG A 363 -6.15 12.33 16.99
C ARG A 363 -5.80 11.19 16.01
N PRO A 364 -5.39 11.49 14.76
CA PRO A 364 -4.92 10.46 13.84
C PRO A 364 -3.66 9.79 14.40
N ASP A 365 -3.49 8.51 14.09
CA ASP A 365 -2.34 7.71 14.54
C ASP A 365 -1.07 8.07 13.76
N GLN A 366 -1.22 8.58 12.54
CA GLN A 366 -0.17 9.14 11.70
C GLN A 366 -0.75 10.26 10.85
N GLN A 367 0.04 11.30 10.59
CA GLN A 367 -0.31 12.40 9.70
C GLN A 367 0.92 12.83 8.91
N GLU A 368 0.75 13.06 7.61
CA GLU A 368 1.80 13.54 6.71
C GLU A 368 1.26 14.72 5.90
N VAL A 369 2.08 15.77 5.73
CA VAL A 369 1.72 16.95 4.96
C VAL A 369 2.69 17.07 3.80
N GLU A 370 2.17 17.07 2.57
CA GLU A 370 2.95 17.34 1.37
C GLU A 370 2.77 18.80 0.94
N GLY A 371 3.91 19.51 0.86
CA GLY A 371 3.93 20.90 0.42
C GLY A 371 3.46 21.07 -1.04
N PRO A 372 3.09 22.30 -1.44
CA PRO A 372 2.47 22.56 -2.74
C PRO A 372 3.40 22.18 -3.91
N THR A 373 2.89 21.39 -4.87
CA THR A 373 3.62 20.99 -6.08
C THR A 373 3.05 21.66 -7.34
N GLY A 374 3.76 22.69 -7.83
CA GLY A 374 3.37 23.40 -9.06
C GLY A 374 2.11 24.26 -8.89
N ASN A 375 0.99 23.84 -9.49
CA ASN A 375 -0.31 24.53 -9.42
C ASN A 375 -1.28 23.87 -8.41
N ALA A 376 -0.90 22.76 -7.77
CA ALA A 376 -1.72 22.07 -6.76
C ALA A 376 -1.44 22.63 -5.36
N GLY A 377 -2.48 22.72 -4.52
CA GLY A 377 -2.37 23.09 -3.11
C GLY A 377 -1.59 22.07 -2.28
N ALA A 378 -1.35 22.37 -1.00
CA ALA A 378 -0.77 21.41 -0.07
C ALA A 378 -1.81 20.34 0.29
N THR A 379 -1.38 19.09 0.41
CA THR A 379 -2.24 17.95 0.77
C THR A 379 -1.83 17.38 2.11
N ILE A 380 -2.80 16.83 2.83
CA ILE A 380 -2.60 16.17 4.11
C ILE A 380 -3.18 14.76 4.05
N ASP A 381 -2.38 13.79 4.48
CA ASP A 381 -2.77 12.40 4.65
C ASP A 381 -2.92 12.05 6.12
N ARG A 382 -3.99 11.35 6.48
CA ARG A 382 -4.29 10.90 7.84
C ARG A 382 -4.56 9.40 7.88
N TRP A 383 -4.02 8.73 8.88
CA TRP A 383 -4.27 7.32 9.16
C TRP A 383 -4.88 7.14 10.54
N TYR A 384 -6.01 6.43 10.62
CA TYR A 384 -6.63 5.99 11.87
C TYR A 384 -6.58 4.47 11.95
N ARG A 385 -5.90 3.94 12.96
CA ARG A 385 -5.67 2.50 13.16
C ARG A 385 -6.41 2.01 14.40
N ARG A 386 -7.21 0.96 14.27
CA ARG A 386 -7.97 0.36 15.38
C ARG A 386 -7.89 -1.16 15.31
N ALA A 387 -7.66 -1.82 16.45
CA ALA A 387 -7.75 -3.27 16.50
C ALA A 387 -9.22 -3.71 16.36
N ALA A 388 -9.44 -4.82 15.68
CA ALA A 388 -10.78 -5.35 15.46
C ALA A 388 -10.79 -6.88 15.54
N ILE A 389 -11.91 -7.43 15.99
CA ILE A 389 -12.26 -8.83 15.72
C ILE A 389 -13.07 -8.87 14.44
N VAL A 390 -12.46 -9.45 13.41
CA VAL A 390 -13.08 -9.62 12.10
C VAL A 390 -13.60 -11.04 11.99
N LEU A 391 -14.88 -11.19 11.65
CA LEU A 391 -15.51 -12.49 11.55
C LEU A 391 -16.40 -12.62 10.31
N TRP A 392 -16.51 -13.84 9.82
CA TRP A 392 -17.37 -14.21 8.68
C TRP A 392 -17.86 -15.65 8.81
N PRO A 393 -18.98 -16.01 8.16
CA PRO A 393 -19.47 -17.38 8.16
C PRO A 393 -18.43 -18.34 7.55
N GLU A 394 -18.20 -19.51 8.17
CA GLU A 394 -17.24 -20.51 7.68
C GLU A 394 -17.52 -20.90 6.22
N GLN A 395 -18.81 -21.02 5.87
CA GLN A 395 -19.28 -21.36 4.52
C GLN A 395 -18.93 -20.32 3.45
N ARG A 396 -18.62 -19.07 3.85
CA ARG A 396 -18.20 -17.99 2.93
C ARG A 396 -16.69 -17.81 2.92
N HIS A 397 -15.93 -18.63 3.66
CA HIS A 397 -14.51 -18.39 3.86
C HIS A 397 -13.75 -18.26 2.55
N LEU A 398 -13.91 -19.22 1.62
CA LEU A 398 -13.23 -19.19 0.32
C LEU A 398 -13.58 -17.95 -0.50
N ARG A 399 -14.86 -17.55 -0.51
CA ARG A 399 -15.31 -16.29 -1.14
C ARG A 399 -14.69 -15.05 -0.49
N ILE A 400 -14.54 -15.02 0.83
CA ILE A 400 -13.85 -13.90 1.51
C ILE A 400 -12.38 -13.86 1.12
N LEU A 401 -11.74 -15.03 0.95
CA LEU A 401 -10.35 -15.09 0.53
C LEU A 401 -10.10 -14.51 -0.86
N THR A 402 -11.12 -14.44 -1.74
CA THR A 402 -10.98 -13.78 -3.04
C THR A 402 -10.95 -12.26 -2.96
N GLN A 403 -11.36 -11.67 -1.84
CA GLN A 403 -11.42 -10.22 -1.65
C GLN A 403 -10.06 -9.57 -1.33
N PHE A 404 -9.03 -10.38 -1.04
CA PHE A 404 -7.64 -9.94 -0.83
C PHE A 404 -6.88 -9.68 -2.14
N GLY A 405 -7.56 -9.81 -3.29
CA GLY A 405 -7.00 -9.61 -4.63
C GLY A 405 -6.70 -10.91 -5.36
N GLU A 406 -6.69 -10.85 -6.69
CA GLU A 406 -6.53 -12.01 -7.58
C GLU A 406 -5.18 -12.68 -7.36
N ARG A 407 -4.11 -11.88 -7.25
CA ARG A 407 -2.74 -12.35 -7.02
C ARG A 407 -2.63 -13.13 -5.72
N SER A 408 -3.11 -12.56 -4.62
CA SER A 408 -3.12 -13.19 -3.29
C SER A 408 -3.91 -14.51 -3.31
N SER A 409 -5.04 -14.52 -4.01
CA SER A 409 -5.92 -15.69 -4.09
C SER A 409 -5.31 -16.84 -4.88
N VAL A 410 -4.69 -16.55 -6.04
CA VAL A 410 -4.02 -17.55 -6.88
C VAL A 410 -2.82 -18.15 -6.16
N TYR A 411 -1.99 -17.32 -5.53
CA TYR A 411 -0.82 -17.83 -4.78
C TYR A 411 -1.23 -18.67 -3.58
N ARG A 412 -2.32 -18.30 -2.89
CA ARG A 412 -2.88 -19.15 -1.85
C ARG A 412 -3.37 -20.49 -2.37
N LEU A 413 -4.08 -20.51 -3.50
CA LEU A 413 -4.52 -21.77 -4.10
C LEU A 413 -3.31 -22.67 -4.42
N GLN A 414 -2.22 -22.09 -4.92
CA GLN A 414 -0.97 -22.82 -5.15
C GLN A 414 -0.34 -23.35 -3.87
N ASP A 415 -0.31 -22.57 -2.80
CA ASP A 415 0.18 -23.01 -1.49
C ASP A 415 -0.67 -24.16 -0.94
N MET A 416 -2.00 -24.06 -1.02
CA MET A 416 -2.92 -25.15 -0.65
C MET A 416 -2.64 -26.44 -1.41
N LEU A 417 -2.39 -26.34 -2.73
CA LEU A 417 -2.04 -27.49 -3.57
C LEU A 417 -0.67 -28.08 -3.18
N GLN A 418 0.34 -27.24 -2.94
CA GLN A 418 1.68 -27.67 -2.55
C GLN A 418 1.71 -28.35 -1.17
N ASN A 419 0.89 -27.87 -0.24
CA ASN A 419 0.77 -28.40 1.11
C ASN A 419 -0.20 -29.60 1.21
N GLY A 420 -0.73 -30.08 0.09
CA GLY A 420 -1.58 -31.28 0.05
C GLY A 420 -2.97 -31.09 0.68
N ALA A 421 -3.54 -29.88 0.59
CA ALA A 421 -4.92 -29.63 1.00
C ALA A 421 -5.92 -30.48 0.22
N ASP A 422 -7.15 -30.61 0.75
CA ASP A 422 -8.22 -31.39 0.10
C ASP A 422 -8.47 -30.89 -1.34
N PRO A 423 -8.35 -31.74 -2.36
CA PRO A 423 -8.63 -31.37 -3.76
C PRO A 423 -10.05 -30.82 -3.98
N SER A 424 -11.04 -31.26 -3.20
CA SER A 424 -12.41 -30.74 -3.30
C SER A 424 -12.48 -29.28 -2.88
N LEU A 425 -11.83 -28.94 -1.76
CA LEU A 425 -11.74 -27.57 -1.25
C LEU A 425 -10.97 -26.67 -2.22
N CYS A 426 -9.88 -27.17 -2.82
CA CYS A 426 -9.10 -26.41 -3.78
C CYS A 426 -9.89 -26.14 -5.08
N ARG A 427 -10.72 -27.09 -5.54
CA ARG A 427 -11.64 -26.87 -6.67
C ARG A 427 -12.71 -25.83 -6.35
N GLU A 428 -13.29 -25.89 -5.15
CA GLU A 428 -14.26 -24.89 -4.69
C GLU A 428 -13.62 -23.49 -4.63
N PHE A 429 -12.39 -23.39 -4.12
CA PHE A 429 -11.69 -22.12 -4.04
C PHE A 429 -11.34 -21.56 -5.43
N ALA A 430 -10.88 -22.42 -6.35
CA ALA A 430 -10.66 -22.03 -7.74
C ALA A 430 -11.94 -21.54 -8.43
N ALA A 431 -13.10 -22.13 -8.12
CA ALA A 431 -14.39 -21.66 -8.63
C ALA A 431 -14.73 -20.26 -8.10
N GLU A 432 -14.54 -20.02 -6.79
CA GLU A 432 -14.73 -18.71 -6.17
C GLU A 432 -13.78 -17.66 -6.77
N ILE A 433 -12.51 -18.02 -6.99
CA ILE A 433 -11.52 -17.15 -7.66
C ILE A 433 -12.02 -16.73 -9.04
N ILE A 434 -12.50 -17.68 -9.86
CA ILE A 434 -13.03 -17.36 -11.20
C ILE A 434 -14.30 -16.49 -11.12
N LEU A 435 -15.16 -16.72 -10.12
CA LEU A 435 -16.40 -15.97 -9.94
C LEU A 435 -16.15 -14.51 -9.57
N HIS A 436 -15.11 -14.25 -8.77
CA HIS A 436 -14.81 -12.95 -8.19
C HIS A 436 -13.56 -12.26 -8.78
N TRP A 437 -12.95 -12.84 -9.81
CA TRP A 437 -11.86 -12.22 -10.56
C TRP A 437 -12.32 -10.87 -11.12
N LYS A 438 -11.76 -9.76 -10.64
CA LYS A 438 -12.12 -8.45 -11.18
C LYS A 438 -11.41 -8.28 -12.51
N ASP A 439 -12.15 -7.84 -13.53
CA ASP A 439 -11.53 -7.33 -14.75
C ASP A 439 -10.66 -6.14 -14.35
N SER A 440 -9.34 -6.29 -14.46
CA SER A 440 -8.40 -5.19 -14.28
C SER A 440 -8.88 -4.04 -15.18
N SER A 441 -9.16 -2.90 -14.57
CA SER A 441 -9.78 -1.70 -15.15
C SER A 441 -9.51 -1.51 -16.66
N PRO A 442 -10.52 -1.12 -17.47
CA PRO A 442 -10.34 -0.81 -18.90
C PRO A 442 -9.38 0.37 -19.16
N TYR A 443 -8.84 1.01 -18.12
CA TYR A 443 -7.93 2.15 -18.17
C TYR A 443 -6.47 1.84 -17.82
N HIS A 444 -5.99 0.59 -17.86
CA HIS A 444 -4.53 0.34 -17.79
C HIS A 444 -3.88 0.41 -19.18
N TRP A 445 -3.05 1.43 -19.39
CA TRP A 445 -2.48 1.77 -20.70
C TRP A 445 -1.24 0.91 -21.03
N SER A 446 -1.09 -0.22 -20.33
CA SER A 446 -0.02 -1.20 -20.53
C SER A 446 -0.39 -2.50 -19.81
N ARG A 447 -0.97 -3.47 -20.53
CA ARG A 447 -1.01 -4.87 -20.07
C ARG A 447 0.43 -5.36 -19.90
N SER A 448 0.76 -5.93 -18.74
CA SER A 448 2.15 -6.14 -18.31
C SER A 448 2.51 -7.62 -18.28
N ASP A 449 3.82 -7.93 -18.28
CA ASP A 449 4.31 -9.30 -18.08
C ASP A 449 3.78 -9.92 -16.76
N SER A 450 3.48 -9.09 -15.76
CA SER A 450 2.93 -9.53 -14.47
C SER A 450 1.52 -10.10 -14.56
N ASP A 451 0.73 -9.72 -15.57
CA ASP A 451 -0.61 -10.27 -15.80
C ASP A 451 -0.51 -11.70 -16.36
N SER A 452 0.41 -11.92 -17.32
CA SER A 452 0.67 -13.25 -17.86
C SER A 452 1.24 -14.20 -16.80
N GLU A 453 2.09 -13.74 -15.89
CA GLU A 453 2.60 -14.56 -14.77
C GLU A 453 1.47 -15.05 -13.85
N LEU A 454 0.49 -14.18 -13.55
CA LEU A 454 -0.65 -14.54 -12.73
C LEU A 454 -1.57 -15.55 -13.44
N HIS A 455 -1.89 -15.32 -14.72
CA HIS A 455 -2.68 -16.27 -15.52
C HIS A 455 -1.98 -17.62 -15.63
N ASN A 456 -0.66 -17.63 -15.86
CA ASN A 456 0.14 -18.85 -15.90
C ASN A 456 0.11 -19.59 -14.56
N SER A 457 0.25 -18.85 -13.45
CA SER A 457 0.17 -19.43 -12.10
C SER A 457 -1.18 -20.13 -11.86
N PHE A 458 -2.28 -19.53 -12.34
CA PHE A 458 -3.60 -20.12 -12.23
C PHE A 458 -3.82 -21.29 -13.20
N LEU A 459 -3.36 -21.21 -14.46
CA LEU A 459 -3.39 -22.32 -15.42
C LEU A 459 -2.62 -23.55 -14.90
N ALA A 460 -1.50 -23.34 -14.20
CA ALA A 460 -0.75 -24.42 -13.56
C ALA A 460 -1.55 -25.05 -12.40
N ALA A 461 -2.26 -24.25 -11.60
CA ALA A 461 -3.11 -24.75 -10.53
C ALA A 461 -4.30 -25.56 -11.09
N LEU A 462 -4.95 -25.07 -12.14
CA LEU A 462 -6.06 -25.76 -12.81
C LEU A 462 -5.63 -27.12 -13.37
N LEU A 463 -4.45 -27.21 -13.97
CA LEU A 463 -3.89 -28.47 -14.47
C LEU A 463 -3.68 -29.50 -13.35
N GLN A 464 -3.25 -29.06 -12.16
CA GLN A 464 -3.12 -29.93 -10.99
C GLN A 464 -4.48 -30.38 -10.42
N LEU A 465 -5.49 -29.51 -10.47
CA LEU A 465 -6.83 -29.80 -9.97
C LEU A 465 -7.61 -30.81 -10.81
N GLN A 466 -7.20 -31.02 -12.06
CA GLN A 466 -7.79 -31.99 -12.98
C GLN A 466 -9.29 -31.76 -13.25
N ASP A 467 -9.75 -30.51 -13.21
CA ASP A 467 -11.14 -30.11 -13.49
C ASP A 467 -11.31 -29.32 -14.80
N GLN A 468 -11.93 -29.96 -15.80
CA GLN A 468 -12.18 -29.35 -17.11
C GLN A 468 -13.14 -28.16 -17.06
N THR A 469 -14.12 -28.20 -16.16
CA THR A 469 -15.15 -27.16 -16.06
C THR A 469 -14.54 -25.86 -15.53
N LEU A 470 -13.64 -25.97 -14.54
CA LEU A 470 -12.90 -24.82 -14.02
C LEU A 470 -12.00 -24.20 -15.07
N LEU A 471 -11.27 -25.03 -15.84
CA LEU A 471 -10.49 -24.54 -16.97
C LEU A 471 -11.36 -23.78 -17.96
N GLN A 472 -12.45 -24.40 -18.43
CA GLN A 472 -13.34 -23.76 -19.41
C GLN A 472 -13.91 -22.43 -18.87
N ASN A 473 -14.34 -22.39 -17.61
CA ASN A 473 -14.84 -21.17 -16.98
C ASN A 473 -13.77 -20.07 -16.91
N PHE A 474 -12.52 -20.42 -16.59
CA PHE A 474 -11.42 -19.46 -16.59
C PHE A 474 -11.14 -18.91 -17.99
N LEU A 475 -11.10 -19.79 -19.00
CA LEU A 475 -10.88 -19.39 -20.39
C LEU A 475 -11.98 -18.48 -20.93
N ASP A 476 -13.24 -18.86 -20.72
CA ASP A 476 -14.41 -18.19 -21.30
C ASP A 476 -14.78 -16.87 -20.59
N ARG A 477 -14.35 -16.68 -19.33
CA ARG A 477 -14.69 -15.47 -18.56
C ARG A 477 -13.54 -14.50 -18.42
N ILE A 478 -12.32 -15.01 -18.20
CA ILE A 478 -11.17 -14.19 -17.79
C ILE A 478 -10.17 -14.11 -18.95
N LEU A 479 -9.57 -15.25 -19.33
CA LEU A 479 -8.48 -15.24 -20.29
C LEU A 479 -8.89 -14.73 -21.68
N CYS A 480 -10.16 -14.90 -22.08
CA CYS A 480 -10.64 -14.40 -23.35
C CYS A 480 -10.70 -12.86 -23.46
N GLN A 481 -10.73 -12.16 -22.31
CA GLN A 481 -10.79 -10.70 -22.22
C GLN A 481 -9.47 -10.09 -21.77
N ASN A 482 -8.77 -10.77 -20.85
CA ASN A 482 -7.51 -10.33 -20.28
C ASN A 482 -6.38 -11.33 -20.58
N PHE A 483 -5.47 -10.93 -21.47
CA PHE A 483 -4.31 -11.72 -21.87
C PHE A 483 -3.22 -10.82 -22.46
N ALA A 484 -1.96 -11.21 -22.31
CA ALA A 484 -0.79 -10.44 -22.74
C ALA A 484 0.11 -11.18 -23.76
N GLY A 485 -0.11 -12.49 -23.95
CA GLY A 485 0.59 -13.30 -24.96
C GLY A 485 1.54 -14.34 -24.36
N GLY A 486 1.88 -14.21 -23.07
CA GLY A 486 2.77 -15.12 -22.35
C GLY A 486 2.10 -16.42 -21.88
N GLU A 487 0.79 -16.56 -22.07
CA GLU A 487 -0.02 -17.67 -21.54
C GLU A 487 0.04 -18.94 -22.42
N GLY A 488 0.57 -18.84 -23.64
CA GLY A 488 0.45 -19.86 -24.67
C GLY A 488 0.98 -21.25 -24.27
N ARG A 489 2.07 -21.34 -23.50
CA ARG A 489 2.67 -22.63 -23.12
C ARG A 489 1.79 -23.42 -22.15
N LEU A 490 1.43 -22.81 -21.02
CA LEU A 490 0.62 -23.48 -20.00
C LEU A 490 -0.83 -23.67 -20.46
N LEU A 491 -1.36 -22.76 -21.28
CA LEU A 491 -2.63 -22.97 -21.95
C LEU A 491 -2.59 -24.25 -22.77
N ALA A 492 -1.56 -24.43 -23.60
CA ALA A 492 -1.47 -25.59 -24.47
C ALA A 492 -1.23 -26.91 -23.71
N GLU A 493 -0.48 -26.89 -22.59
CA GLU A 493 -0.35 -28.02 -21.67
C GLU A 493 -1.72 -28.44 -21.10
N ASN A 494 -2.55 -27.47 -20.71
CA ASN A 494 -3.94 -27.71 -20.29
C ASN A 494 -4.79 -28.31 -21.43
N LEU A 495 -4.77 -27.72 -22.63
CA LEU A 495 -5.58 -28.21 -23.76
C LEU A 495 -5.17 -29.61 -24.24
N ARG A 496 -3.90 -29.98 -24.07
CA ARG A 496 -3.43 -31.34 -24.31
C ARG A 496 -4.05 -32.34 -23.33
N TYR A 497 -4.26 -31.93 -22.08
CA TYR A 497 -4.84 -32.79 -21.05
C TYR A 497 -6.36 -32.90 -21.16
N TYR A 498 -7.06 -31.78 -21.34
CA TYR A 498 -8.53 -31.73 -21.31
C TYR A 498 -9.22 -31.77 -22.68
N GLY A 499 -8.47 -31.65 -23.76
CA GLY A 499 -9.02 -31.53 -25.11
C GLY A 499 -9.19 -30.08 -25.56
N TRP A 500 -9.21 -29.88 -26.88
CA TRP A 500 -9.17 -28.55 -27.48
C TRP A 500 -10.55 -27.87 -27.57
N GLN A 501 -11.65 -28.63 -27.49
CA GLN A 501 -13.02 -28.10 -27.48
C GLN A 501 -13.21 -27.01 -26.40
N CYS A 502 -12.61 -27.19 -25.22
CA CYS A 502 -12.84 -26.30 -24.08
C CYS A 502 -12.30 -24.87 -24.29
N ALA A 503 -11.44 -24.65 -25.30
CA ALA A 503 -10.93 -23.33 -25.65
C ALA A 503 -11.58 -22.71 -26.89
N GLU A 504 -12.55 -23.38 -27.54
CA GLU A 504 -13.12 -22.90 -28.82
C GLU A 504 -13.69 -21.48 -28.69
N ARG A 505 -14.56 -21.25 -27.71
CA ARG A 505 -15.19 -19.95 -27.47
C ARG A 505 -14.18 -18.88 -27.03
N ALA A 506 -13.27 -19.24 -26.13
CA ALA A 506 -12.23 -18.33 -25.67
C ALA A 506 -11.32 -17.88 -26.83
N LEU A 507 -10.81 -18.82 -27.64
CA LEU A 507 -9.96 -18.52 -28.79
C LEU A 507 -10.70 -17.71 -29.86
N GLU A 508 -11.97 -18.02 -30.11
CA GLU A 508 -12.82 -17.23 -30.99
C GLU A 508 -12.88 -15.77 -30.50
N THR A 509 -13.22 -15.56 -29.23
CA THR A 509 -13.30 -14.22 -28.61
C THR A 509 -11.97 -13.48 -28.65
N MET A 510 -10.86 -14.14 -28.32
CA MET A 510 -9.50 -13.57 -28.37
C MET A 510 -9.11 -13.16 -29.79
N SER A 511 -9.51 -13.95 -30.80
CA SER A 511 -9.18 -13.68 -32.20
C SER A 511 -10.00 -12.53 -32.81
N HIS A 512 -11.10 -12.14 -32.18
CA HIS A 512 -11.99 -11.04 -32.61
C HIS A 512 -11.64 -9.67 -32.03
N GLN A 513 -10.53 -9.57 -31.29
CA GLN A 513 -10.06 -8.30 -30.73
C GLN A 513 -9.72 -7.28 -31.82
N GLN A 514 -9.95 -5.99 -31.50
CA GLN A 514 -9.77 -4.88 -32.45
C GLN A 514 -8.57 -3.98 -32.12
N GLN A 515 -8.05 -4.07 -30.89
CA GLN A 515 -6.89 -3.30 -30.46
C GLN A 515 -5.58 -3.97 -30.90
N ASN A 516 -4.62 -3.18 -31.40
CA ASN A 516 -3.34 -3.71 -31.93
C ASN A 516 -2.62 -4.62 -30.92
N ALA A 517 -2.51 -4.18 -29.67
CA ALA A 517 -1.85 -4.94 -28.60
C ALA A 517 -2.52 -6.30 -28.34
N ASN A 518 -3.86 -6.36 -28.31
CA ASN A 518 -4.61 -7.59 -28.06
C ASN A 518 -4.52 -8.55 -29.25
N ILE A 519 -4.55 -8.03 -30.47
CA ILE A 519 -4.34 -8.84 -31.67
C ILE A 519 -2.94 -9.48 -31.64
N VAL A 520 -1.90 -8.69 -31.34
CA VAL A 520 -0.51 -9.19 -31.21
C VAL A 520 -0.38 -10.22 -30.09
N ALA A 521 -1.00 -9.98 -28.92
CA ALA A 521 -1.02 -10.94 -27.82
C ALA A 521 -1.68 -12.27 -28.23
N CYS A 522 -2.78 -12.22 -29.00
CA CYS A 522 -3.45 -13.42 -29.50
C CYS A 522 -2.56 -14.17 -30.49
N ILE A 523 -1.89 -13.45 -31.40
CA ILE A 523 -0.92 -14.04 -32.34
C ILE A 523 0.21 -14.75 -31.58
N LYS A 524 0.76 -14.16 -30.51
CA LYS A 524 1.81 -14.78 -29.68
C LYS A 524 1.33 -16.10 -29.06
N ILE A 525 0.10 -16.14 -28.53
CA ILE A 525 -0.50 -17.36 -27.99
C ILE A 525 -0.65 -18.40 -29.10
N LEU A 526 -1.24 -18.02 -30.24
CA LEU A 526 -1.42 -18.90 -31.39
C LEU A 526 -0.11 -19.45 -31.93
N ASP A 527 0.97 -18.67 -31.88
CA ASP A 527 2.29 -19.10 -32.32
C ASP A 527 2.80 -20.29 -31.50
N VAL A 528 2.54 -20.29 -30.19
CA VAL A 528 2.83 -21.43 -29.31
C VAL A 528 1.85 -22.58 -29.52
N LEU A 529 0.54 -22.30 -29.64
CA LEU A 529 -0.48 -23.34 -29.85
C LEU A 529 -0.30 -24.10 -31.18
N ALA A 530 0.20 -23.41 -32.21
CA ALA A 530 0.47 -23.96 -33.54
C ALA A 530 1.79 -24.74 -33.64
N ASP A 531 2.67 -24.66 -32.64
CA ASP A 531 4.00 -25.26 -32.73
C ASP A 531 3.95 -26.80 -32.64
N ASN A 532 4.24 -27.44 -33.77
CA ASN A 532 4.27 -28.90 -33.87
C ASN A 532 5.42 -29.55 -33.08
N ALA A 533 6.49 -28.81 -32.78
CA ALA A 533 7.59 -29.30 -31.93
C ALA A 533 7.15 -29.42 -30.47
N VAL A 534 6.22 -28.56 -30.04
CA VAL A 534 5.65 -28.58 -28.68
C VAL A 534 4.46 -29.54 -28.62
N PHE A 535 3.70 -29.67 -29.72
CA PHE A 535 2.50 -30.50 -29.82
C PHE A 535 2.51 -31.34 -31.12
N PRO A 536 2.69 -32.68 -31.08
CA PRO A 536 2.70 -33.51 -32.28
C PRO A 536 1.43 -33.36 -33.16
N SER A 537 1.62 -33.47 -34.47
CA SER A 537 0.76 -32.99 -35.57
C SER A 537 -0.65 -33.60 -35.71
N ASP A 538 -1.01 -34.59 -34.91
CA ASP A 538 -2.12 -35.50 -35.24
C ASP A 538 -3.48 -35.06 -34.68
N ASN A 539 -3.54 -33.86 -34.08
CA ASN A 539 -4.78 -33.29 -33.57
C ASN A 539 -5.45 -32.36 -34.60
N GLU A 540 -6.37 -32.92 -35.39
CA GLU A 540 -7.16 -32.17 -36.41
C GLU A 540 -7.94 -31.00 -35.81
N GLU A 541 -8.46 -31.16 -34.60
CA GLU A 541 -9.25 -30.14 -33.94
C GLU A 541 -8.41 -28.92 -33.54
N ARG A 542 -7.24 -29.15 -32.96
CA ARG A 542 -6.26 -28.09 -32.71
C ARG A 542 -5.98 -27.30 -33.98
N GLN A 543 -5.68 -28.01 -35.07
CA GLN A 543 -5.37 -27.36 -36.35
C GLN A 543 -6.56 -26.52 -36.83
N ARG A 544 -7.79 -27.05 -36.74
CA ARG A 544 -9.02 -26.33 -37.08
C ARG A 544 -9.15 -25.04 -36.26
N LEU A 545 -9.09 -25.12 -34.93
CA LEU A 545 -9.25 -23.96 -34.03
C LEU A 545 -8.17 -22.91 -34.27
N CYS A 546 -6.91 -23.33 -34.35
CA CYS A 546 -5.79 -22.41 -34.58
C CYS A 546 -5.89 -21.74 -35.96
N ARG A 547 -6.31 -22.47 -37.01
CA ARG A 547 -6.52 -21.90 -38.36
C ARG A 547 -7.63 -20.86 -38.37
N THR A 548 -8.76 -21.14 -37.72
CA THR A 548 -9.88 -20.18 -37.60
C THR A 548 -9.43 -18.92 -36.85
N ALA A 549 -8.78 -19.08 -35.70
CA ALA A 549 -8.30 -17.95 -34.91
C ALA A 549 -7.22 -17.14 -35.64
N ALA A 550 -6.29 -17.79 -36.35
CA ALA A 550 -5.28 -17.13 -37.17
C ALA A 550 -5.91 -16.32 -38.31
N GLN A 551 -6.93 -16.86 -38.98
CA GLN A 551 -7.66 -16.17 -40.04
C GLN A 551 -8.40 -14.92 -39.50
N ASN A 552 -9.00 -15.02 -38.32
CA ASN A 552 -9.64 -13.89 -37.64
C ASN A 552 -8.62 -12.80 -37.27
N CYS A 553 -7.49 -13.18 -36.67
CA CYS A 553 -6.41 -12.24 -36.35
C CYS A 553 -5.87 -11.54 -37.60
N LEU A 554 -5.65 -12.29 -38.69
CA LEU A 554 -5.20 -11.76 -39.97
C LEU A 554 -6.20 -10.72 -40.53
N SER A 555 -7.49 -11.06 -40.52
CA SER A 555 -8.57 -10.19 -41.03
C SER A 555 -8.70 -8.90 -40.21
N ASN A 556 -8.73 -9.01 -38.87
CA ASN A 556 -8.87 -7.87 -37.98
C ASN A 556 -7.63 -6.97 -38.00
N TRP A 557 -6.44 -7.56 -38.05
CA TRP A 557 -5.21 -6.79 -38.16
C TRP A 557 -5.14 -5.99 -39.46
N ARG A 558 -5.51 -6.58 -40.61
CA ARG A 558 -5.55 -5.84 -41.89
C ARG A 558 -6.52 -4.65 -41.83
N LYS A 559 -7.73 -4.86 -41.30
CA LYS A 559 -8.72 -3.77 -41.12
C LYS A 559 -8.18 -2.65 -40.25
N LEU A 560 -7.43 -2.98 -39.20
CA LEU A 560 -6.82 -1.99 -38.32
C LEU A 560 -5.73 -1.18 -39.03
N ILE A 561 -4.89 -1.82 -39.85
CA ILE A 561 -3.87 -1.12 -40.65
C ILE A 561 -4.51 -0.21 -41.71
N GLU A 562 -5.62 -0.63 -42.29
CA GLU A 562 -6.38 0.16 -43.27
C GLU A 562 -7.16 1.32 -42.63
N SER A 563 -7.29 1.38 -41.30
CA SER A 563 -7.98 2.45 -40.59
C SER A 563 -7.07 3.65 -40.31
N ASP A 564 -7.66 4.85 -40.22
CA ASP A 564 -6.95 6.09 -39.86
C ASP A 564 -6.53 6.16 -38.37
N GLU A 565 -6.91 5.16 -37.56
CA GLU A 565 -6.72 5.20 -36.10
C GLU A 565 -5.26 5.10 -35.68
N LEU A 566 -4.46 4.26 -36.36
CA LEU A 566 -3.04 4.09 -36.07
C LEU A 566 -2.20 5.34 -36.39
N ARG A 567 -2.64 6.16 -37.35
CA ARG A 567 -1.94 7.40 -37.75
C ARG A 567 -2.12 8.53 -36.74
N ARG A 568 -3.18 8.48 -35.92
CA ARG A 568 -3.50 9.55 -34.95
C ARG A 568 -2.80 9.38 -33.59
N ASN A 569 -2.41 8.16 -33.23
CA ASN A 569 -1.98 7.79 -31.87
C ASN A 569 -0.57 7.13 -31.80
N ASP A 570 0.38 7.48 -32.66
CA ASP A 570 1.76 6.92 -32.60
C ASP A 570 2.66 7.67 -31.60
N TRP A 571 2.42 7.44 -30.32
CA TRP A 571 3.30 7.92 -29.25
C TRP A 571 4.55 7.03 -29.15
N ARG A 572 5.73 7.63 -29.33
CA ARG A 572 7.06 7.00 -29.16
C ARG A 572 7.37 5.76 -30.04
N GLY A 573 6.64 5.53 -31.15
CA GLY A 573 6.94 4.42 -32.07
C GLY A 573 6.51 3.04 -31.57
N GLN A 574 5.63 2.97 -30.57
CA GLN A 574 5.07 1.70 -30.07
C GLN A 574 4.31 0.93 -31.16
N ASN A 575 3.73 1.65 -32.14
CA ASN A 575 3.00 1.01 -33.23
C ASN A 575 3.91 0.21 -34.18
N GLU A 576 5.13 0.69 -34.49
CA GLU A 576 6.07 -0.03 -35.35
C GLU A 576 6.49 -1.37 -34.72
N ALA A 577 6.74 -1.38 -33.40
CA ALA A 577 7.11 -2.61 -32.68
C ALA A 577 5.97 -3.65 -32.69
N LEU A 578 4.72 -3.20 -32.45
CA LEU A 578 3.54 -4.08 -32.51
C LEU A 578 3.27 -4.58 -33.93
N GLN A 579 3.44 -3.75 -34.95
CA GLN A 579 3.31 -4.16 -36.36
C GLN A 579 4.36 -5.21 -36.74
N ARG A 580 5.62 -5.02 -36.31
CA ARG A 580 6.68 -6.00 -36.51
C ARG A 580 6.34 -7.35 -35.88
N ALA A 581 5.87 -7.33 -34.63
CA ALA A 581 5.45 -8.52 -33.90
C ALA A 581 4.26 -9.23 -34.56
N ALA A 582 3.27 -8.47 -35.06
CA ALA A 582 2.12 -9.03 -35.77
C ALA A 582 2.53 -9.74 -37.07
N ILE A 583 3.33 -9.08 -37.92
CA ILE A 583 3.77 -9.65 -39.20
C ILE A 583 4.59 -10.92 -38.98
N THR A 584 5.62 -10.83 -38.13
CA THR A 584 6.49 -11.99 -37.84
C THR A 584 5.69 -13.16 -37.26
N GLY A 585 4.81 -12.89 -36.29
CA GLY A 585 3.96 -13.91 -35.68
C GLY A 585 2.96 -14.53 -36.66
N LEU A 586 2.27 -13.74 -37.48
CA LEU A 586 1.34 -14.27 -38.50
C LEU A 586 2.05 -15.14 -39.53
N PHE A 587 3.26 -14.75 -39.96
CA PHE A 587 4.05 -15.59 -40.87
C PHE A 587 4.39 -16.94 -40.24
N ARG A 588 4.85 -16.96 -38.99
CA ARG A 588 5.16 -18.20 -38.27
C ARG A 588 3.92 -19.07 -38.04
N VAL A 589 2.83 -18.48 -37.54
CA VAL A 589 1.56 -19.17 -37.29
C VAL A 589 1.01 -19.78 -38.57
N CYS A 590 0.86 -19.00 -39.64
CA CYS A 590 0.32 -19.51 -40.91
C CYS A 590 1.23 -20.58 -41.53
N HIS A 591 2.56 -20.46 -41.42
CA HIS A 591 3.47 -21.50 -41.88
C HIS A 591 3.30 -22.80 -41.08
N ARG A 592 3.29 -22.72 -39.74
CA ARG A 592 3.12 -23.87 -38.84
C ARG A 592 1.78 -24.59 -39.07
N LEU A 593 0.73 -23.83 -39.39
CA LEU A 593 -0.61 -24.34 -39.67
C LEU A 593 -0.84 -24.75 -41.14
N GLN A 594 0.17 -24.63 -42.01
CA GLN A 594 0.08 -24.93 -43.45
C GLN A 594 -1.02 -24.12 -44.16
N MET A 595 -1.13 -22.84 -43.82
CA MET A 595 -2.07 -21.89 -44.42
C MET A 595 -1.40 -21.13 -45.58
N ASP A 596 -0.90 -21.86 -46.58
CA ASP A 596 -0.05 -21.30 -47.63
C ASP A 596 -0.74 -20.20 -48.45
N GLU A 597 -2.02 -20.35 -48.76
CA GLU A 597 -2.81 -19.33 -49.48
C GLU A 597 -2.97 -18.04 -48.66
N ALA A 598 -3.28 -18.16 -47.37
CA ALA A 598 -3.44 -17.00 -46.49
C ALA A 598 -2.10 -16.26 -46.30
N LEU A 599 -1.01 -17.01 -46.19
CA LEU A 599 0.35 -16.50 -46.08
C LEU A 599 0.78 -15.76 -47.35
N GLN A 600 0.53 -16.34 -48.53
CA GLN A 600 0.80 -15.69 -49.82
C GLN A 600 -0.03 -14.40 -49.97
N THR A 601 -1.31 -14.45 -49.63
CA THR A 601 -2.19 -13.28 -49.64
C THR A 601 -1.67 -12.18 -48.68
N LEU A 602 -1.09 -12.56 -47.53
CA LEU A 602 -0.48 -11.61 -46.60
C LEU A 602 0.77 -10.97 -47.20
N ALA A 603 1.66 -11.75 -47.81
CA ALA A 603 2.83 -11.19 -48.49
C ALA A 603 2.41 -10.22 -49.60
N ASP A 604 1.50 -10.62 -50.48
CA ASP A 604 1.02 -9.78 -51.58
C ASP A 604 0.38 -8.49 -51.07
N TRP A 605 -0.44 -8.56 -50.01
CA TRP A 605 -1.02 -7.36 -49.40
C TRP A 605 0.05 -6.45 -48.78
N LEU A 606 1.02 -7.00 -48.04
CA LEU A 606 2.11 -6.21 -47.42
C LEU A 606 2.93 -5.45 -48.47
N THR A 607 3.15 -6.04 -49.65
CA THR A 607 3.86 -5.36 -50.75
C THR A 607 3.14 -4.10 -51.25
N GLN A 608 1.82 -4.00 -51.03
CA GLN A 608 1.00 -2.89 -51.47
C GLN A 608 0.88 -1.79 -50.39
N GLN A 609 1.19 -2.08 -49.13
CA GLN A 609 1.01 -1.16 -47.99
C GLN A 609 2.21 -0.26 -47.68
N THR A 610 3.01 0.09 -48.69
CA THR A 610 4.27 0.86 -48.56
C THR A 610 4.11 2.28 -48.01
N GLN A 611 2.89 2.83 -48.05
CA GLN A 611 2.59 4.18 -47.51
C GLN A 611 2.11 4.15 -46.05
N VAL A 612 1.76 2.99 -45.52
CA VAL A 612 1.23 2.84 -44.15
C VAL A 612 2.25 2.14 -43.26
N LEU A 613 2.94 1.12 -43.79
CA LEU A 613 3.98 0.39 -43.09
C LEU A 613 5.36 0.94 -43.43
N SER A 614 6.12 1.28 -42.39
CA SER A 614 7.49 1.76 -42.51
C SER A 614 8.38 0.66 -43.09
N LEU A 615 8.92 0.85 -44.30
CA LEU A 615 9.90 -0.07 -44.87
C LEU A 615 11.09 -0.26 -43.91
N ARG A 616 11.61 0.84 -43.37
CA ARG A 616 12.81 0.85 -42.51
C ARG A 616 12.52 0.38 -41.09
N GLY A 617 11.43 0.83 -40.49
CA GLY A 617 11.10 0.57 -39.08
C GLY A 617 10.41 -0.78 -38.85
N VAL A 618 9.73 -1.32 -39.86
CA VAL A 618 8.89 -2.52 -39.72
C VAL A 618 9.31 -3.64 -40.67
N LEU A 619 9.21 -3.44 -41.97
CA LEU A 619 9.34 -4.54 -42.95
C LEU A 619 10.76 -5.12 -43.02
N LEU A 620 11.80 -4.27 -43.03
CA LEU A 620 13.19 -4.75 -43.05
C LEU A 620 13.55 -5.55 -41.78
N PRO A 621 13.27 -5.07 -40.54
CA PRO A 621 13.42 -5.88 -39.34
C PRO A 621 12.62 -7.19 -39.36
N CYS A 622 11.37 -7.18 -39.85
CA CYS A 622 10.58 -8.42 -39.99
C CYS A 622 11.27 -9.44 -40.89
N LEU A 623 11.85 -9.01 -42.01
CA LEU A 623 12.50 -9.92 -42.95
C LEU A 623 13.74 -10.57 -42.34
N HIS A 624 14.51 -9.84 -41.52
CA HIS A 624 15.61 -10.42 -40.77
C HIS A 624 15.11 -11.48 -39.76
N ASP A 625 14.13 -11.14 -38.93
CA ASP A 625 13.57 -12.08 -37.94
C ASP A 625 13.02 -13.35 -38.60
N LEU A 626 12.33 -13.19 -39.74
CA LEU A 626 11.76 -14.30 -40.49
C LEU A 626 12.83 -15.13 -41.20
N ASN A 627 13.87 -14.50 -41.74
CA ASN A 627 14.97 -15.22 -42.38
C ASN A 627 15.68 -16.13 -41.38
N ASP A 628 16.03 -15.60 -40.20
CA ASP A 628 16.71 -16.37 -39.16
C ASP A 628 15.86 -17.58 -38.77
N TRP A 629 14.56 -17.36 -38.58
CA TRP A 629 13.62 -18.44 -38.25
C TRP A 629 13.44 -19.47 -39.39
N PHE A 630 13.24 -19.05 -40.64
CA PHE A 630 13.08 -19.98 -41.78
C PHE A 630 14.37 -20.76 -42.07
N SER A 631 15.53 -20.16 -41.84
CA SER A 631 16.84 -20.81 -41.96
C SER A 631 16.99 -21.95 -40.97
N GLU A 632 16.55 -21.77 -39.72
CA GLU A 632 16.51 -22.83 -38.70
C GLU A 632 15.57 -23.98 -39.09
N GLN A 633 14.46 -23.67 -39.79
CA GLN A 633 13.49 -24.67 -40.24
C GLN A 633 13.91 -25.39 -41.54
N ASN A 634 15.00 -24.95 -42.19
CA ASN A 634 15.53 -25.50 -43.46
C ASN A 634 14.47 -25.62 -44.58
N ARG A 635 13.59 -24.63 -44.71
CA ARG A 635 12.48 -24.63 -45.68
C ARG A 635 12.36 -23.30 -46.42
N ALA A 636 12.25 -23.37 -47.75
CA ALA A 636 11.91 -22.23 -48.59
C ALA A 636 10.41 -21.93 -48.50
N ASN A 637 10.04 -20.65 -48.34
CA ASN A 637 8.65 -20.21 -48.31
C ASN A 637 8.38 -19.17 -49.42
N PRO A 638 7.47 -19.46 -50.39
CA PRO A 638 7.19 -18.56 -51.52
C PRO A 638 6.69 -17.17 -51.11
N ALA A 639 5.89 -17.08 -50.04
CA ALA A 639 5.35 -15.82 -49.56
C ALA A 639 6.46 -14.93 -48.96
N PHE A 640 7.37 -15.53 -48.18
CA PHE A 640 8.57 -14.83 -47.71
C PHE A 640 9.45 -14.35 -48.87
N ALA A 641 9.68 -15.19 -49.87
CA ALA A 641 10.47 -14.83 -51.06
C ALA A 641 9.82 -13.65 -51.83
N THR A 642 8.50 -13.61 -51.92
CA THR A 642 7.74 -12.52 -52.56
C THR A 642 7.94 -11.19 -51.84
N LEU A 643 7.81 -11.21 -50.50
CA LEU A 643 8.01 -10.02 -49.67
C LEU A 643 9.47 -9.56 -49.69
N LEU A 644 10.42 -10.49 -49.61
CA LEU A 644 11.86 -10.23 -49.67
C LEU A 644 12.25 -9.56 -50.98
N ALA A 645 11.84 -10.12 -52.13
CA ALA A 645 12.16 -9.59 -53.45
C ALA A 645 11.64 -8.15 -53.62
N THR A 646 10.42 -7.88 -53.15
CA THR A 646 9.82 -6.55 -53.23
C THR A 646 10.55 -5.54 -52.34
N CYS A 647 10.83 -5.89 -51.08
CA CYS A 647 11.55 -5.02 -50.17
C CYS A 647 12.98 -4.76 -50.65
N LEU A 648 13.65 -5.77 -51.23
CA LEU A 648 14.97 -5.66 -51.82
C LEU A 648 15.00 -4.66 -52.98
N GLN A 649 13.99 -4.69 -53.86
CA GLN A 649 13.86 -3.73 -54.94
C GLN A 649 13.65 -2.30 -54.40
N GLN A 650 12.81 -2.13 -53.39
CA GLN A 650 12.51 -0.82 -52.81
C GLN A 650 13.70 -0.22 -52.09
N ILE A 651 14.40 -0.98 -51.23
CA ILE A 651 15.57 -0.48 -50.50
C ILE A 651 16.73 -0.19 -51.45
N LYS A 652 16.90 -0.97 -52.52
CA LYS A 652 17.88 -0.69 -53.57
C LYS A 652 17.58 0.64 -54.27
N ALA A 653 16.32 0.90 -54.63
CA ALA A 653 15.93 2.16 -55.24
C ALA A 653 16.24 3.36 -54.33
N LEU A 654 16.08 3.22 -53.00
CA LEU A 654 16.46 4.25 -52.03
C LEU A 654 17.99 4.40 -51.89
N ALA A 655 18.73 3.29 -51.89
CA ALA A 655 20.19 3.30 -51.83
C ALA A 655 20.83 3.93 -53.09
N ASP A 656 20.20 3.77 -54.26
CA ASP A 656 20.67 4.33 -55.52
C ASP A 656 20.38 5.84 -55.67
N VAL A 657 19.59 6.45 -54.77
CA VAL A 657 19.29 7.90 -54.81
C VAL A 657 20.59 8.72 -54.69
N ILE A 658 20.80 9.63 -55.65
CA ILE A 658 21.93 10.56 -55.60
C ILE A 658 21.56 11.76 -54.73
N ILE A 659 22.31 11.97 -53.64
CA ILE A 659 22.17 13.14 -52.77
C ILE A 659 23.18 14.19 -53.23
N GLU A 660 22.71 15.17 -53.99
CA GLU A 660 23.56 16.27 -54.47
C GLU A 660 23.97 17.20 -53.31
N GLU A 661 25.23 17.61 -53.31
CA GLU A 661 25.70 18.63 -52.38
C GLU A 661 25.06 19.98 -52.70
N PRO A 662 24.51 20.71 -51.70
CA PRO A 662 23.97 22.05 -51.92
C PRO A 662 25.02 22.98 -52.54
N LYS A 663 24.69 23.56 -53.70
CA LYS A 663 25.57 24.46 -54.46
C LYS A 663 25.77 25.83 -53.81
N ASP A 664 24.82 26.23 -52.96
CA ASP A 664 24.82 27.51 -52.23
C ASP A 664 24.19 27.35 -50.84
N TRP A 665 24.01 28.45 -50.11
CA TRP A 665 23.44 28.47 -48.76
C TRP A 665 21.92 28.71 -48.73
N ARG A 666 21.21 28.63 -49.86
CA ARG A 666 19.75 28.75 -49.84
C ARG A 666 19.13 27.50 -49.24
N GLN A 667 18.13 27.68 -48.38
CA GLN A 667 17.29 26.57 -47.93
C GLN A 667 15.91 26.66 -48.58
N SER A 668 15.34 25.51 -48.91
CA SER A 668 14.03 25.40 -49.58
C SER A 668 12.86 25.62 -48.62
N HIS A 669 13.05 25.35 -47.33
CA HIS A 669 12.06 25.54 -46.29
C HIS A 669 12.19 26.92 -45.63
N LEU A 670 11.07 27.49 -45.21
CA LEU A 670 10.97 28.82 -44.61
C LEU A 670 10.11 28.74 -43.36
N LEU A 671 10.31 29.69 -42.45
CA LEU A 671 9.43 29.87 -41.30
C LEU A 671 8.01 30.22 -41.79
N SER A 672 7.01 29.51 -41.26
CA SER A 672 5.59 29.74 -41.54
C SER A 672 5.06 31.03 -40.91
N CYS A 673 5.65 31.43 -39.78
CA CYS A 673 5.29 32.66 -39.06
C CYS A 673 5.51 33.92 -39.91
N GLN A 674 4.49 34.78 -39.96
CA GLN A 674 4.48 36.01 -40.77
C GLN A 674 4.89 37.27 -40.01
N CYS A 675 5.41 37.15 -38.78
CA CYS A 675 5.88 38.31 -38.04
C CYS A 675 7.12 38.93 -38.71
N LYS A 676 7.35 40.23 -38.46
CA LYS A 676 8.45 40.99 -39.07
C LYS A 676 9.82 40.34 -38.87
N ASP A 677 10.07 39.80 -37.68
CA ASP A 677 11.37 39.21 -37.35
C ASP A 677 11.57 37.86 -38.06
N CYS A 678 10.55 37.00 -38.11
CA CYS A 678 10.58 35.74 -38.87
C CYS A 678 10.69 35.97 -40.39
N GLN A 679 10.06 37.03 -40.91
CA GLN A 679 10.25 37.42 -42.32
C GLN A 679 11.69 37.84 -42.62
N THR A 680 12.36 38.48 -41.66
CA THR A 680 13.78 38.85 -41.79
C THR A 680 14.68 37.61 -41.79
N ILE A 681 14.37 36.62 -40.94
CA ILE A 681 15.03 35.30 -41.00
C ILE A 681 14.76 34.61 -42.33
N ASN A 682 13.54 34.65 -42.87
CA ASN A 682 13.22 34.07 -44.18
C ASN A 682 14.00 34.73 -45.34
N GLN A 683 14.26 36.04 -45.26
CA GLN A 683 15.13 36.72 -46.22
C GLN A 683 16.57 36.20 -46.11
N PHE A 684 17.09 36.07 -44.89
CA PHE A 684 18.40 35.45 -44.65
C PHE A 684 18.45 34.01 -45.19
N VAL A 685 17.43 33.19 -44.94
CA VAL A 685 17.34 31.80 -45.41
C VAL A 685 17.41 31.70 -46.94
N ARG A 686 16.81 32.65 -47.67
CA ARG A 686 16.81 32.71 -49.14
C ARG A 686 18.11 33.24 -49.76
N ASP A 687 18.99 33.83 -48.96
CA ASP A 687 20.25 34.37 -49.46
C ASP A 687 21.24 33.22 -49.78
N PRO A 688 21.76 33.13 -51.03
CA PRO A 688 22.70 32.08 -51.42
C PRO A 688 24.09 32.20 -50.82
N LYS A 689 24.48 33.37 -50.31
CA LYS A 689 25.82 33.69 -49.83
C LYS A 689 25.88 33.91 -48.33
N ALA A 690 24.81 34.42 -47.72
CA ALA A 690 24.79 34.69 -46.29
C ALA A 690 24.79 33.39 -45.47
N GLN A 691 25.81 33.23 -44.63
CA GLN A 691 25.99 32.07 -43.74
C GLN A 691 25.61 32.38 -42.29
N GLU A 692 25.80 33.63 -41.87
CA GLU A 692 25.53 34.08 -40.52
C GLU A 692 24.65 35.34 -40.57
N TYR A 693 23.65 35.40 -39.69
CA TYR A 693 22.82 36.57 -39.48
C TYR A 693 22.78 36.92 -38.00
N ARG A 694 22.91 38.21 -37.68
CA ARG A 694 22.93 38.73 -36.32
C ARG A 694 21.81 39.72 -36.12
N MET A 695 21.02 39.56 -35.05
CA MET A 695 20.02 40.54 -34.65
C MET A 695 20.05 40.81 -33.14
N CYS A 696 20.04 42.08 -32.76
CA CYS A 696 19.91 42.48 -31.37
C CYS A 696 18.42 42.51 -30.99
N ALA A 697 18.01 41.66 -30.05
CA ALA A 697 16.60 41.51 -29.69
C ALA A 697 16.43 41.10 -28.22
N ASN A 698 15.27 41.46 -27.65
CA ASN A 698 14.91 41.03 -26.30
C ASN A 698 14.69 39.49 -26.25
N GLN A 699 14.59 38.94 -25.04
CA GLN A 699 14.48 37.49 -24.86
C GLN A 699 13.26 36.88 -25.56
N ASN A 700 12.10 37.54 -25.50
CA ASN A 700 10.86 37.02 -26.08
C ASN A 700 10.99 36.82 -27.60
N ILE A 701 11.58 37.79 -28.31
CA ILE A 701 11.78 37.72 -29.76
C ILE A 701 12.81 36.62 -30.10
N ARG A 702 13.92 36.52 -29.34
CA ARG A 702 14.94 35.49 -29.58
C ARG A 702 14.39 34.08 -29.38
N SER A 703 13.70 33.84 -28.26
CA SER A 703 13.08 32.54 -27.97
C SER A 703 11.97 32.19 -28.96
N HIS A 704 11.22 33.18 -29.46
CA HIS A 704 10.24 32.97 -30.54
C HIS A 704 10.90 32.45 -31.82
N ILE A 705 11.98 33.09 -32.28
CA ILE A 705 12.70 32.68 -33.50
C ILE A 705 13.33 31.30 -33.32
N GLU A 706 14.03 31.06 -32.20
CA GLU A 706 14.64 29.76 -31.88
C GLU A 706 13.60 28.64 -31.88
N SER A 707 12.43 28.88 -31.27
CA SER A 707 11.34 27.90 -31.25
C SER A 707 10.80 27.61 -32.65
N ASN A 708 10.58 28.63 -33.48
CA ASN A 708 10.07 28.44 -34.84
C ASN A 708 11.10 27.71 -35.74
N ILE A 709 12.39 28.05 -35.63
CA ILE A 709 13.47 27.35 -36.35
C ILE A 709 13.48 25.86 -35.99
N ARG A 710 13.34 25.53 -34.70
CA ARG A 710 13.29 24.15 -34.21
C ARG A 710 12.04 23.41 -34.70
N THR A 711 10.88 24.03 -34.60
CA THR A 711 9.60 23.44 -35.01
C THR A 711 9.57 23.16 -36.52
N GLU A 712 10.04 24.11 -37.33
CA GLU A 712 10.09 23.99 -38.79
C GLU A 712 11.32 23.23 -39.30
N ARG A 713 12.19 22.74 -38.39
CA ARG A 713 13.40 21.94 -38.66
C ARG A 713 14.34 22.58 -39.70
N LEU A 714 14.50 23.90 -39.64
CA LEU A 714 15.46 24.60 -40.51
C LEU A 714 16.90 24.24 -40.14
N ASP A 715 17.78 24.24 -41.14
CA ASP A 715 19.21 23.95 -40.99
C ASP A 715 19.95 25.20 -40.46
N ILE A 716 19.62 25.64 -39.24
CA ILE A 716 20.17 26.84 -38.62
C ILE A 716 20.52 26.57 -37.15
N ASP A 717 21.78 26.81 -36.79
CA ASP A 717 22.23 26.86 -35.40
C ASP A 717 21.98 28.24 -34.81
N CYS A 718 21.42 28.27 -33.61
CA CYS A 718 21.13 29.51 -32.88
C CYS A 718 22.06 29.62 -31.66
N ALA A 719 22.72 30.76 -31.51
CA ALA A 719 23.53 31.09 -30.35
C ALA A 719 23.24 32.52 -29.88
N THR A 720 23.24 32.75 -28.56
CA THR A 720 23.07 34.11 -28.02
C THR A 720 24.42 34.68 -27.57
N ASP A 721 24.84 35.78 -28.18
CA ASP A 721 25.95 36.61 -27.71
C ASP A 721 25.46 37.60 -26.65
N LYS A 722 26.02 37.48 -25.44
CA LYS A 722 25.63 38.29 -24.27
C LYS A 722 26.42 39.59 -24.13
N LYS A 723 27.15 40.02 -25.18
CA LYS A 723 27.86 41.31 -25.23
C LYS A 723 26.91 42.45 -25.63
N GLY A 724 26.58 43.32 -24.68
CA GLY A 724 25.67 44.46 -24.88
C GLY A 724 24.20 44.16 -24.52
N ARG A 725 23.34 45.18 -24.44
CA ARG A 725 21.90 45.00 -24.22
C ARG A 725 21.10 45.85 -25.22
N PRO A 726 20.06 45.30 -25.87
CA PRO A 726 19.61 43.90 -25.81
C PRO A 726 20.63 42.91 -26.43
N TYR A 727 20.63 41.65 -25.95
CA TYR A 727 21.54 40.59 -26.43
C TYR A 727 21.35 40.28 -27.91
N THR A 728 22.39 39.76 -28.56
CA THR A 728 22.37 39.43 -29.98
C THR A 728 22.11 37.93 -30.20
N LEU A 729 21.11 37.60 -31.01
CA LEU A 729 20.94 36.25 -31.56
C LEU A 729 21.78 36.11 -32.82
N ILE A 730 22.62 35.08 -32.86
CA ILE A 730 23.43 34.67 -33.99
C ILE A 730 22.76 33.43 -34.59
N CYS A 731 22.30 33.53 -35.82
CA CYS A 731 21.76 32.43 -36.61
C CYS A 731 22.78 32.04 -37.66
N THR A 732 23.30 30.82 -37.59
CA THR A 732 24.30 30.30 -38.52
C THR A 732 23.68 29.16 -39.34
N LYS A 733 23.66 29.28 -40.66
CA LYS A 733 23.20 28.18 -41.51
C LYS A 733 24.15 27.01 -41.41
N ASN A 734 23.61 25.83 -41.30
CA ASN A 734 24.34 24.58 -41.39
C ASN A 734 23.81 23.74 -42.56
N ARG A 735 24.26 22.49 -42.64
CA ARG A 735 23.85 21.52 -43.66
C ARG A 735 23.32 20.23 -43.02
N ALA A 736 22.66 20.36 -41.86
CA ALA A 736 22.24 19.23 -41.05
C ALA A 736 21.31 18.26 -41.82
N SER A 737 20.41 18.76 -42.66
CA SER A 737 19.52 17.95 -43.48
C SER A 737 20.25 17.20 -44.59
N TYR A 738 21.23 17.82 -45.25
CA TYR A 738 22.11 17.12 -46.22
C TYR A 738 22.91 16.00 -45.56
N HIS A 739 23.55 16.27 -44.41
CA HIS A 739 24.28 15.24 -43.67
C HIS A 739 23.36 14.14 -43.11
N ARG A 740 22.11 14.46 -42.77
CA ARG A 740 21.10 13.46 -42.38
C ARG A 740 20.73 12.58 -43.59
N ALA A 741 20.53 13.16 -44.76
CA ALA A 741 20.24 12.43 -45.99
C ALA A 741 21.40 11.51 -46.42
N LEU A 742 22.65 11.97 -46.33
CA LEU A 742 23.83 11.13 -46.57
C LEU A 742 23.92 9.95 -45.59
N ARG A 743 23.71 10.20 -44.29
CA ARG A 743 23.68 9.14 -43.28
C ARG A 743 22.56 8.13 -43.56
N GLN A 744 21.37 8.61 -43.90
CA GLN A 744 20.25 7.74 -44.25
C GLN A 744 20.56 6.88 -45.47
N LYS A 745 21.16 7.45 -46.53
CA LYS A 745 21.60 6.71 -47.71
C LYS A 745 22.62 5.62 -47.36
N ALA A 746 23.57 5.93 -46.48
CA ALA A 746 24.54 4.94 -46.00
C ALA A 746 23.84 3.78 -45.27
N CYS A 747 22.89 4.07 -44.38
CA CYS A 747 22.06 3.07 -43.73
C CYS A 747 21.23 2.24 -44.72
N ASP A 748 20.64 2.88 -45.74
CA ASP A 748 19.85 2.17 -46.78
C ASP A 748 20.74 1.26 -47.63
N THR A 749 21.97 1.69 -47.94
CA THR A 749 22.95 0.89 -48.67
C THR A 749 23.38 -0.33 -47.87
N GLU A 750 23.66 -0.15 -46.58
CA GLU A 750 23.99 -1.23 -45.66
C GLU A 750 22.82 -2.21 -45.50
N ALA A 751 21.60 -1.70 -45.31
CA ALA A 751 20.40 -2.52 -45.21
C ALA A 751 20.15 -3.32 -46.50
N TRP A 752 20.33 -2.70 -47.68
CA TRP A 752 20.27 -3.40 -48.96
C TRP A 752 21.29 -4.53 -49.06
N GLN A 753 22.56 -4.28 -48.70
CA GLN A 753 23.61 -5.30 -48.72
C GLN A 753 23.29 -6.48 -47.80
N ARG A 754 22.83 -6.19 -46.58
CA ARG A 754 22.42 -7.22 -45.61
C ARG A 754 21.24 -8.03 -46.11
N LEU A 755 20.23 -7.37 -46.71
CA LEU A 755 19.05 -8.05 -47.23
C LEU A 755 19.36 -8.87 -48.49
N ALA A 756 20.25 -8.38 -49.35
CA ALA A 756 20.74 -9.11 -50.53
C ALA A 756 21.52 -10.38 -50.17
N ALA A 757 22.08 -10.46 -48.96
CA ALA A 757 22.72 -11.69 -48.47
C ALA A 757 21.70 -12.77 -48.07
N LEU A 758 20.41 -12.43 -47.92
CA LEU A 758 19.33 -13.36 -47.58
C LEU A 758 18.66 -13.98 -48.81
N SER A 759 18.87 -13.40 -50.00
CA SER A 759 18.18 -13.77 -51.25
C SER A 759 18.87 -14.87 -52.05
#